data_AF-A0A2B2C8K4-F1
#
_entry.id   AF-A0A2B2C8K4-F1
#
_cell.length_a   1.000
_cell.length_b   1.000
_cell.length_c   1.000
_cell.angle_alpha   90.00
_cell.angle_beta   90.00
_cell.angle_gamma   90.00
#
_symmetry.space_group_name_H-M   'P 1'
#
loop_
_entity.id
_entity.type
_entity.pdbx_description
1 polymer ?
#
loop_
_entity_poly.entity_id
_entity_poly.type
_entity_poly.pdbx_seq_one_letter_code
_entity_poly.pdbx_strand_id
1 'polypeptide(L)'
;MILRQIVNQHINNNEEKLKRWEMELNQNGSISNESALISALTDESNPVTLSKLLTIAALSRIGRNEQDKMAAIWMERALNLNPNNQAAREYMLQKDWKKLADILLPLTFPAMRETDNRTAKKKTAEQYIEVCQNFLNNADKIQTDLAAKREFSATLSTKEVYQRYNQMFELYSAAIDETGKLLKAVEEYDQSITGVFHTSTYYDDLKLHLSNLDEIKETWQKQFYEENIQSVTDQINALDQLNDMVGMEFVKNRVNDFYRFLKYQKKRKDLGFQMQDDLSLNMILTGNPGTGKTTLARLLAKIYHELGVLPREEVIETDRSQLVGSFVGQTEENVRTVVERSIGGVLFIDEAYSLKREGQTGNDYGQAAIDTLVSLMTGSEFGGRFAVILAGYPEEMRTFLDANPGLRSRFPQSNLIHLPNYSNEELIKIAEKVSADNDYFLSDEAKIEINHRLERERVDDTFGNARTVRNIVIDAIFKKGSNKEVSDDNILEFMLLNQEDFLIAKEEVEESPYEKLDRLIGLDELKMEMRSLISFVKMQQYRSEKGLSPVPIQLHAVFTGNPGTGKTTVAKIYAELLKDCGMLKRGHLIVASRADFVAGYVGQTAGKTKKKIKEALGGVLFIDEAYSLFSSTSGDFGKEVIDTLVDEMTKHNENLVVVLAGYPHEMDLLLESNPGLRSRFKKFFLFPDYSSEELLEIMTVYAESYQYQLSSEAKGLLLSKMDQESFKGNGRFATNMVDEMIQAQASRLMEVEDGEDLFEKSLLLEVEDVIKAINKM
;
A
#
# COMPACT_ATOMS: atom_id res chain seq x y z
N MET A 1 12.21 -48.54 4.93
CA MET A 1 11.07 -48.86 4.05
C MET A 1 10.02 -47.76 4.08
N ILE A 2 9.62 -47.26 5.26
CA ILE A 2 8.68 -46.13 5.45
C ILE A 2 9.20 -44.79 4.86
N LEU A 3 10.48 -44.47 5.03
CA LEU A 3 11.11 -43.28 4.41
C LEU A 3 11.09 -43.30 2.87
N ARG A 4 11.22 -44.48 2.24
CA ARG A 4 11.06 -44.61 0.77
C ARG A 4 9.60 -44.46 0.33
N GLN A 5 8.64 -44.79 1.20
CA GLN A 5 7.21 -44.68 0.92
C GLN A 5 6.72 -43.23 0.99
N ILE A 6 7.25 -42.44 1.93
CA ILE A 6 6.95 -41.00 2.07
C ILE A 6 7.59 -40.20 0.93
N VAL A 7 8.86 -40.49 0.59
CA VAL A 7 9.54 -39.88 -0.57
C VAL A 7 8.83 -40.21 -1.88
N ASN A 8 8.39 -41.46 -2.08
CA ASN A 8 7.62 -41.84 -3.28
C ASN A 8 6.20 -41.23 -3.31
N GLN A 9 5.57 -40.94 -2.17
CA GLN A 9 4.27 -40.24 -2.12
C GLN A 9 4.39 -38.75 -2.44
N HIS A 10 5.46 -38.07 -2.00
CA HIS A 10 5.72 -36.68 -2.39
C HIS A 10 6.10 -36.54 -3.86
N ILE A 11 6.94 -37.43 -4.40
CA ILE A 11 7.34 -37.44 -5.83
C ILE A 11 6.12 -37.66 -6.74
N ASN A 12 5.20 -38.58 -6.39
CA ASN A 12 3.98 -38.80 -7.18
C ASN A 12 3.03 -37.60 -7.18
N ASN A 13 2.98 -36.81 -6.10
CA ASN A 13 2.09 -35.64 -6.00
C ASN A 13 2.62 -34.46 -6.84
N ASN A 14 3.94 -34.25 -6.89
CA ASN A 14 4.55 -33.19 -7.70
C ASN A 14 4.50 -33.50 -9.21
N GLU A 15 4.61 -34.77 -9.63
CA GLU A 15 4.45 -35.14 -11.05
C GLU A 15 3.02 -34.95 -11.59
N GLU A 16 1.99 -35.21 -10.78
CA GLU A 16 0.60 -34.93 -11.14
C GLU A 16 0.31 -33.42 -11.20
N LYS A 17 0.85 -32.65 -10.24
CA LYS A 17 0.77 -31.18 -10.25
C LYS A 17 1.49 -30.57 -11.46
N LEU A 18 2.66 -31.09 -11.81
CA LEU A 18 3.43 -30.69 -13.00
C LEU A 18 2.61 -30.79 -14.28
N LYS A 19 1.97 -31.93 -14.52
CA LYS A 19 1.11 -32.12 -15.71
C LYS A 19 -0.06 -31.14 -15.74
N ARG A 20 -0.63 -30.82 -14.58
CA ARG A 20 -1.73 -29.86 -14.47
C ARG A 20 -1.26 -28.44 -14.81
N TRP A 21 -0.11 -28.01 -14.29
CA TRP A 21 0.46 -26.70 -14.59
C TRP A 21 0.94 -26.60 -16.05
N GLU A 22 1.48 -27.67 -16.64
CA GLU A 22 1.80 -27.71 -18.07
C GLU A 22 0.54 -27.53 -18.94
N MET A 23 -0.57 -28.18 -18.59
CA MET A 23 -1.86 -27.99 -19.29
C MET A 23 -2.39 -26.57 -19.14
N GLU A 24 -2.31 -26.00 -17.93
CA GLU A 24 -2.80 -24.67 -17.63
C GLU A 24 -1.98 -23.59 -18.35
N LEU A 25 -0.65 -23.70 -18.34
CA LEU A 25 0.26 -22.84 -19.06
C LEU A 25 -0.01 -22.87 -20.57
N ASN A 26 -0.25 -24.06 -21.14
CA ASN A 26 -0.57 -24.22 -22.55
C ASN A 26 -1.96 -23.64 -22.95
N GLN A 27 -2.89 -23.53 -22.00
CA GLN A 27 -4.23 -22.97 -22.25
C GLN A 27 -4.31 -21.46 -22.02
N ASN A 28 -3.65 -20.97 -20.97
CA ASN A 28 -3.84 -19.62 -20.45
C ASN A 28 -2.59 -18.74 -20.59
N GLY A 29 -1.45 -19.29 -21.03
CA GLY A 29 -0.15 -18.59 -21.11
C GLY A 29 0.49 -18.31 -19.74
N SER A 30 -0.22 -18.51 -18.63
CA SER A 30 0.26 -18.33 -17.26
C SER A 30 -0.48 -19.26 -16.29
N ILE A 31 0.05 -19.41 -15.08
CA ILE A 31 -0.48 -20.28 -14.04
C ILE A 31 -1.27 -19.45 -13.02
N SER A 32 -2.47 -19.93 -12.65
CA SER A 32 -3.37 -19.21 -11.75
C SER A 32 -2.94 -19.31 -10.28
N ASN A 33 -2.31 -20.42 -9.88
CA ASN A 33 -1.83 -20.66 -8.51
C ASN A 33 -0.30 -20.85 -8.47
N GLU A 34 0.43 -19.74 -8.64
CA GLU A 34 1.88 -19.72 -8.61
C GLU A 34 2.47 -19.85 -7.20
N SER A 35 1.71 -19.55 -6.15
CA SER A 35 2.18 -19.79 -4.78
C SER A 35 2.40 -21.28 -4.55
N ALA A 36 1.47 -22.13 -5.00
CA ALA A 36 1.63 -23.58 -4.94
C ALA A 36 2.81 -24.08 -5.80
N LEU A 37 3.11 -23.40 -6.91
CA LEU A 37 4.28 -23.70 -7.76
C LEU A 37 5.59 -23.35 -7.04
N ILE A 38 5.63 -22.21 -6.35
CA ILE A 38 6.83 -21.74 -5.64
C ILE A 38 7.07 -22.52 -4.37
N SER A 39 6.03 -22.88 -3.62
CA SER A 39 6.14 -23.82 -2.51
C SER A 39 6.64 -25.19 -2.99
N ALA A 40 6.16 -25.67 -4.15
CA ALA A 40 6.68 -26.90 -4.75
C ALA A 40 8.15 -26.75 -5.18
N LEU A 41 8.57 -25.56 -5.63
CA LEU A 41 9.97 -25.27 -5.95
C LEU A 41 10.89 -25.26 -4.71
N THR A 42 10.40 -24.80 -3.56
CA THR A 42 11.17 -24.81 -2.30
C THR A 42 11.27 -26.19 -1.67
N ASP A 43 10.25 -27.03 -1.85
CA ASP A 43 10.18 -28.37 -1.23
C ASP A 43 10.79 -29.48 -2.11
N GLU A 44 11.03 -29.22 -3.40
CA GLU A 44 11.51 -30.23 -4.36
C GLU A 44 13.05 -30.37 -4.31
N SER A 45 13.50 -31.60 -4.07
CA SER A 45 14.92 -31.95 -3.96
C SER A 45 15.47 -32.65 -5.20
N ASN A 46 14.60 -33.13 -6.11
CA ASN A 46 15.02 -33.79 -7.35
C ASN A 46 15.44 -32.77 -8.42
N PRO A 47 16.70 -32.77 -8.90
CA PRO A 47 17.18 -31.80 -9.89
C PRO A 47 16.41 -31.79 -11.22
N VAL A 48 15.89 -32.94 -11.66
CA VAL A 48 15.14 -33.06 -12.93
C VAL A 48 13.75 -32.44 -12.79
N THR A 49 13.07 -32.73 -11.69
CA THR A 49 11.74 -32.17 -11.38
C THR A 49 11.84 -30.68 -11.09
N LEU A 50 12.85 -30.26 -10.34
CA LEU A 50 13.14 -28.86 -10.04
C LEU A 50 13.44 -28.05 -11.31
N SER A 51 14.23 -28.62 -12.24
CA SER A 51 14.47 -28.01 -13.55
C SER A 51 13.17 -27.76 -14.32
N LYS A 52 12.25 -28.74 -14.35
CA LYS A 52 10.95 -28.58 -15.02
C LYS A 52 10.07 -27.53 -14.36
N LEU A 53 9.99 -27.55 -13.02
CA LEU A 53 9.22 -26.57 -12.25
C LEU A 53 9.76 -25.14 -12.48
N LEU A 54 11.08 -24.95 -12.52
CA LEU A 54 11.70 -23.65 -12.81
C LEU A 54 11.39 -23.17 -14.24
N THR A 55 11.40 -24.08 -15.21
CA THR A 55 10.99 -23.78 -16.60
C THR A 55 9.54 -23.33 -16.68
N ILE A 56 8.64 -24.05 -16.00
CA ILE A 56 7.20 -23.73 -15.97
C ILE A 56 6.97 -22.38 -15.28
N ALA A 57 7.66 -22.12 -14.17
CA ALA A 57 7.59 -20.84 -13.46
C ALA A 57 8.12 -19.69 -14.32
N ALA A 58 9.22 -19.89 -15.04
CA ALA A 58 9.80 -18.91 -15.95
C ALA A 58 8.85 -18.61 -17.13
N LEU A 59 8.27 -19.64 -17.75
CA LEU A 59 7.29 -19.47 -18.84
C LEU A 59 6.01 -18.76 -18.37
N SER A 60 5.52 -19.07 -17.17
CA SER A 60 4.36 -18.38 -16.58
C SER A 60 4.62 -16.89 -16.42
N ARG A 61 5.83 -16.50 -16.00
CA ARG A 61 6.25 -15.10 -15.89
C ARG A 61 6.35 -14.41 -17.24
N ILE A 62 6.91 -15.09 -18.24
CA ILE A 62 7.01 -14.57 -19.61
C ILE A 62 5.63 -14.30 -20.20
N GLY A 63 4.66 -15.18 -19.94
CA GLY A 63 3.28 -14.97 -20.39
C GLY A 63 2.60 -13.72 -19.80
N ARG A 64 3.11 -13.19 -18.68
CA ARG A 64 2.64 -11.92 -18.09
C ARG A 64 3.45 -10.71 -18.56
N ASN A 65 4.75 -10.88 -18.78
CA ASN A 65 5.65 -9.81 -19.19
C ASN A 65 6.73 -10.33 -20.15
N GLU A 66 6.61 -10.00 -21.44
CA GLU A 66 7.50 -10.50 -22.50
C GLU A 66 9.00 -10.13 -22.30
N GLN A 67 9.27 -9.11 -21.48
CA GLN A 67 10.61 -8.59 -21.17
C GLN A 67 11.08 -8.90 -19.73
N ASP A 68 10.74 -10.08 -19.22
CA ASP A 68 11.19 -10.51 -17.89
C ASP A 68 12.66 -10.99 -17.88
N LYS A 69 13.53 -10.28 -17.15
CA LYS A 69 14.95 -10.64 -16.96
C LYS A 69 15.15 -11.81 -16.00
N MET A 70 14.28 -11.99 -15.01
CA MET A 70 14.34 -13.09 -14.05
C MET A 70 14.01 -14.42 -14.70
N ALA A 71 13.11 -14.44 -15.69
CA ALA A 71 12.79 -15.64 -16.44
C ALA A 71 14.03 -16.24 -17.12
N ALA A 72 14.93 -15.41 -17.67
CA ALA A 72 16.19 -15.88 -18.24
C ALA A 72 17.12 -16.52 -17.19
N ILE A 73 17.22 -15.93 -16.00
CA ILE A 73 18.02 -16.45 -14.88
C ILE A 73 17.49 -17.81 -14.41
N TRP A 74 16.17 -17.97 -14.35
CA TRP A 74 15.55 -19.25 -13.97
C TRP A 74 15.71 -20.31 -15.05
N MET A 75 15.63 -19.93 -16.33
CA MET A 75 15.91 -20.84 -17.44
C MET A 75 17.37 -21.31 -17.44
N GLU A 76 18.32 -20.42 -17.14
CA GLU A 76 19.73 -20.78 -16.97
C GLU A 76 19.93 -21.73 -15.77
N ARG A 77 19.31 -21.44 -14.62
CA ARG A 77 19.33 -22.34 -13.45
C ARG A 77 18.70 -23.69 -13.78
N ALA A 78 17.60 -23.73 -14.53
CA ALA A 78 16.95 -24.95 -14.96
C ALA A 78 17.86 -25.80 -15.86
N LEU A 79 18.62 -25.18 -16.77
CA LEU A 79 19.59 -25.86 -17.62
C LEU A 79 20.83 -26.34 -16.86
N ASN A 80 21.29 -25.59 -15.85
CA ASN A 80 22.36 -26.02 -14.96
C ASN A 80 21.97 -27.28 -14.16
N LEU A 81 20.69 -27.37 -13.74
CA LEU A 81 20.14 -28.54 -13.04
C LEU A 81 19.88 -29.73 -13.97
N ASN A 82 19.38 -29.48 -15.19
CA ASN A 82 19.16 -30.50 -16.21
C ASN A 82 19.43 -29.94 -17.62
N PRO A 83 20.63 -30.20 -18.19
CA PRO A 83 20.98 -29.74 -19.52
C PRO A 83 20.10 -30.28 -20.64
N ASN A 84 19.36 -31.37 -20.40
CA ASN A 84 18.46 -32.00 -21.38
C ASN A 84 17.03 -31.45 -21.35
N ASN A 85 16.75 -30.40 -20.57
CA ASN A 85 15.44 -29.77 -20.53
C ASN A 85 15.14 -29.06 -21.87
N GLN A 86 14.32 -29.69 -22.70
CA GLN A 86 14.03 -29.23 -24.07
C GLN A 86 13.34 -27.86 -24.10
N ALA A 87 12.37 -27.61 -23.21
CA ALA A 87 11.61 -26.36 -23.18
C ALA A 87 12.49 -25.16 -22.75
N ALA A 88 13.36 -25.35 -21.75
CA ALA A 88 14.32 -24.32 -21.35
C ALA A 88 15.35 -24.03 -22.45
N ARG A 89 15.83 -25.07 -23.15
CA ARG A 89 16.75 -24.91 -24.28
C ARG A 89 16.10 -24.19 -25.46
N GLU A 90 14.86 -24.52 -25.80
CA GLU A 90 14.11 -23.86 -26.87
C GLU A 90 13.97 -22.36 -26.60
N TYR A 91 13.58 -21.99 -25.37
CA TYR A 91 13.48 -20.58 -24.97
C TYR A 91 14.82 -19.84 -25.06
N MET A 92 15.90 -20.42 -24.53
CA MET A 92 17.22 -19.81 -24.60
C MET A 92 17.68 -19.64 -26.05
N LEU A 93 17.41 -20.62 -26.90
CA LEU A 93 17.75 -20.55 -28.33
C LEU A 93 16.99 -19.43 -29.06
N GLN A 94 15.75 -19.12 -28.67
CA GLN A 94 14.98 -17.99 -29.19
C GLN A 94 15.46 -16.61 -28.69
N LYS A 95 16.15 -16.52 -27.54
CA LYS A 95 16.66 -15.25 -26.98
C LYS A 95 18.14 -15.00 -27.30
N ASP A 96 18.96 -16.05 -27.31
CA ASP A 96 20.42 -15.94 -27.39
C ASP A 96 20.95 -15.53 -28.76
N TRP A 97 20.17 -15.67 -29.84
CA TRP A 97 20.61 -15.28 -31.17
C TRP A 97 21.01 -13.80 -31.22
N LYS A 98 20.33 -12.92 -30.46
CA LYS A 98 20.65 -11.48 -30.38
C LYS A 98 22.07 -11.20 -29.87
N LYS A 99 22.60 -12.07 -29.01
CA LYS A 99 23.98 -11.96 -28.49
C LYS A 99 25.03 -12.22 -29.57
N LEU A 100 24.64 -12.79 -30.71
CA LEU A 100 25.53 -13.12 -31.82
C LEU A 100 25.74 -11.92 -32.79
N ALA A 101 25.01 -10.81 -32.63
CA ALA A 101 25.06 -9.67 -33.55
C ALA A 101 26.49 -9.15 -33.79
N ASP A 102 27.30 -9.07 -32.74
CA ASP A 102 28.62 -8.46 -32.77
C ASP A 102 29.76 -9.42 -33.13
N ILE A 103 29.47 -10.68 -33.47
CA ILE A 103 30.51 -11.69 -33.71
C ILE A 103 31.39 -11.37 -34.93
N LEU A 104 30.86 -10.66 -35.93
CA LEU A 104 31.62 -10.22 -37.11
C LEU A 104 32.27 -8.83 -36.95
N LEU A 105 32.04 -8.14 -35.83
CA LEU A 105 32.60 -6.83 -35.52
C LEU A 105 34.16 -6.80 -35.48
N PRO A 106 34.86 -7.86 -35.03
CA PRO A 106 36.32 -7.90 -35.03
C PRO A 106 36.97 -7.80 -36.41
N LEU A 107 36.26 -8.13 -37.50
CA LEU A 107 36.78 -8.10 -38.87
C LEU A 107 36.92 -6.66 -39.42
N THR A 108 37.34 -5.68 -38.63
CA THR A 108 37.46 -4.29 -39.07
C THR A 108 38.85 -4.01 -39.60
N PHE A 109 38.91 -3.47 -40.83
CA PHE A 109 40.17 -3.26 -41.54
C PHE A 109 40.48 -1.75 -41.70
N PRO A 110 41.71 -1.30 -41.41
CA PRO A 110 42.10 0.10 -41.62
C PRO A 110 42.17 0.48 -43.10
N ALA A 111 41.76 1.70 -43.46
CA ALA A 111 41.73 2.12 -44.86
C ALA A 111 43.14 2.16 -45.49
N MET A 112 43.37 1.34 -46.52
CA MET A 112 44.61 1.34 -47.31
C MET A 112 44.45 2.23 -48.56
N ARG A 113 45.32 3.25 -48.74
CA ARG A 113 45.30 4.10 -49.93
C ARG A 113 46.40 3.68 -50.92
N GLU A 114 46.08 3.69 -52.21
CA GLU A 114 47.08 3.42 -53.26
C GLU A 114 48.26 4.42 -53.22
N THR A 115 48.04 5.63 -52.70
CA THR A 115 49.03 6.71 -52.58
C THR A 115 49.93 6.61 -51.34
N ASP A 116 49.71 5.62 -50.46
CA ASP A 116 50.51 5.45 -49.25
C ASP A 116 51.95 5.00 -49.55
N ASN A 117 52.89 5.42 -48.71
CA ASN A 117 54.29 5.03 -48.86
C ASN A 117 54.48 3.53 -48.54
N ARG A 118 55.60 2.93 -48.99
CA ARG A 118 55.85 1.48 -48.82
C ARG A 118 55.80 1.02 -47.36
N THR A 119 56.28 1.85 -46.43
CA THR A 119 56.27 1.55 -44.99
C THR A 119 54.86 1.54 -44.40
N ALA A 120 54.00 2.46 -44.83
CA ALA A 120 52.60 2.51 -44.42
C ALA A 120 51.82 1.33 -45.00
N LYS A 121 51.99 1.01 -46.29
CA LYS A 121 51.34 -0.15 -46.92
C LYS A 121 51.69 -1.47 -46.24
N LYS A 122 52.97 -1.66 -45.89
CA LYS A 122 53.44 -2.84 -45.15
C LYS A 122 52.79 -2.93 -43.76
N LYS A 123 52.81 -1.83 -43.01
CA LYS A 123 52.19 -1.77 -41.68
C LYS A 123 50.68 -2.07 -41.72
N THR A 124 49.98 -1.58 -42.74
CA THR A 124 48.55 -1.86 -42.94
C THR A 124 48.31 -3.32 -43.33
N ALA A 125 49.17 -3.93 -44.16
CA ALA A 125 49.08 -5.36 -44.49
C ALA A 125 49.34 -6.26 -43.26
N GLU A 126 50.33 -5.93 -42.42
CA GLU A 126 50.58 -6.62 -41.15
C GLU A 126 49.35 -6.56 -40.21
N GLN A 127 48.68 -5.40 -40.15
CA GLN A 127 47.44 -5.24 -39.38
C GLN A 127 46.28 -6.08 -39.94
N TYR A 128 46.17 -6.22 -41.25
CA TYR A 128 45.16 -7.07 -41.87
C TYR A 128 45.39 -8.55 -41.54
N ILE A 129 46.65 -9.01 -41.60
CA ILE A 129 47.04 -10.38 -41.22
C ILE A 129 46.66 -10.65 -39.77
N GLU A 130 46.97 -9.72 -38.87
CA GLU A 130 46.64 -9.84 -37.44
C GLU A 130 45.13 -9.96 -37.20
N VAL A 131 44.31 -9.12 -37.86
CA VAL A 131 42.84 -9.17 -37.77
C VAL A 131 42.30 -10.51 -38.27
N CYS A 132 42.76 -10.98 -39.44
CA CYS A 132 42.35 -12.25 -40.02
C CYS A 132 42.72 -13.44 -39.12
N GLN A 133 43.95 -13.49 -38.60
CA GLN A 133 44.42 -14.58 -37.73
C GLN A 133 43.65 -14.61 -36.39
N ASN A 134 43.41 -13.44 -35.78
CA ASN A 134 42.65 -13.36 -34.53
C ASN A 134 41.20 -13.82 -34.68
N PHE A 135 40.57 -13.52 -35.82
CA PHE A 135 39.23 -14.02 -36.13
C PHE A 135 39.23 -15.53 -36.34
N LEU A 136 40.12 -16.05 -37.19
CA LEU A 136 40.20 -17.48 -37.53
C LEU A 136 40.53 -18.36 -36.31
N ASN A 137 41.38 -17.90 -35.38
CA ASN A 137 41.70 -18.63 -34.14
C ASN A 137 40.48 -18.87 -33.24
N ASN A 138 39.49 -17.98 -33.27
CA ASN A 138 38.25 -18.11 -32.49
C ASN A 138 37.08 -18.71 -33.30
N ALA A 139 37.27 -18.89 -34.61
CA ALA A 139 36.21 -19.27 -35.53
C ALA A 139 35.66 -20.67 -35.25
N ASP A 140 36.51 -21.66 -34.99
CA ASP A 140 36.12 -23.06 -34.76
C ASP A 140 35.16 -23.20 -33.56
N LYS A 141 35.43 -22.48 -32.47
CA LYS A 141 34.61 -22.53 -31.25
C LYS A 141 33.19 -22.00 -31.52
N ILE A 142 33.09 -20.88 -32.21
CA ILE A 142 31.81 -20.23 -32.54
C ILE A 142 31.06 -21.04 -33.59
N GLN A 143 31.76 -21.59 -34.59
CA GLN A 143 31.16 -22.43 -35.62
C GLN A 143 30.60 -23.74 -35.01
N THR A 144 31.30 -24.34 -34.04
CA THR A 144 30.81 -25.51 -33.32
C THR A 144 29.56 -25.21 -32.48
N ASP A 145 29.53 -24.05 -31.80
CA ASP A 145 28.34 -23.59 -31.05
C ASP A 145 27.13 -23.33 -31.98
N LEU A 146 27.35 -22.64 -33.11
CA LEU A 146 26.33 -22.42 -34.13
C LEU A 146 25.82 -23.72 -34.75
N ALA A 147 26.71 -24.69 -35.01
CA ALA A 147 26.33 -26.01 -35.52
C ALA A 147 25.43 -26.76 -34.52
N ALA A 148 25.78 -26.76 -33.23
CA ALA A 148 24.98 -27.38 -32.18
C ALA A 148 23.60 -26.71 -32.04
N LYS A 149 23.54 -25.37 -32.09
CA LYS A 149 22.28 -24.61 -32.07
C LYS A 149 21.42 -24.89 -33.31
N ARG A 150 22.03 -24.97 -34.49
CA ARG A 150 21.35 -25.35 -35.74
C ARG A 150 20.75 -26.76 -35.63
N GLU A 151 21.53 -27.74 -35.21
CA GLU A 151 21.05 -29.13 -35.05
C GLU A 151 19.90 -29.23 -34.05
N PHE A 152 20.00 -28.54 -32.90
CA PHE A 152 18.91 -28.51 -31.93
C PHE A 152 17.66 -27.82 -32.49
N SER A 153 17.81 -26.69 -33.19
CA SER A 153 16.68 -25.99 -33.81
C SER A 153 15.97 -26.83 -34.87
N ALA A 154 16.65 -27.79 -35.51
CA ALA A 154 16.04 -28.71 -36.47
C ALA A 154 15.08 -29.72 -35.82
N THR A 155 15.22 -29.95 -34.50
CA THR A 155 14.34 -30.83 -33.73
C THR A 155 13.07 -30.13 -33.22
N LEU A 156 12.98 -28.80 -33.37
CA LEU A 156 11.86 -27.99 -32.91
C LEU A 156 10.76 -27.89 -33.97
N SER A 157 9.53 -27.65 -33.52
CA SER A 157 8.34 -27.48 -34.40
C SER A 157 8.38 -26.18 -35.21
N THR A 158 9.16 -25.20 -34.78
CA THR A 158 9.26 -23.83 -35.29
C THR A 158 10.26 -23.72 -36.43
N LYS A 159 9.76 -23.71 -37.67
CA LYS A 159 10.59 -23.63 -38.90
C LYS A 159 11.42 -22.34 -39.02
N GLU A 160 10.91 -21.23 -38.49
CA GLU A 160 11.55 -19.90 -38.59
C GLU A 160 12.88 -19.84 -37.83
N VAL A 161 12.91 -20.44 -36.62
CA VAL A 161 14.10 -20.46 -35.77
C VAL A 161 15.22 -21.27 -36.42
N TYR A 162 14.90 -22.42 -37.01
CA TYR A 162 15.86 -23.21 -37.77
C TYR A 162 16.39 -22.45 -39.00
N GLN A 163 15.50 -21.80 -39.77
CA GLN A 163 15.91 -21.01 -40.93
C GLN A 163 16.90 -19.90 -40.55
N ARG A 164 16.64 -19.20 -39.43
CA ARG A 164 17.52 -18.15 -38.92
C ARG A 164 18.91 -18.69 -38.55
N TYR A 165 18.99 -19.74 -37.72
CA TYR A 165 20.27 -20.34 -37.34
C TYR A 165 21.00 -21.00 -38.52
N ASN A 166 20.27 -21.53 -39.51
CA ASN A 166 20.88 -22.07 -40.73
C ASN A 166 21.51 -20.95 -41.57
N GLN A 167 20.80 -19.84 -41.79
CA GLN A 167 21.34 -18.68 -42.50
C GLN A 167 22.55 -18.07 -41.77
N MET A 168 22.50 -17.96 -40.44
CA MET A 168 23.65 -17.50 -39.65
C MET A 168 24.84 -18.47 -39.78
N PHE A 169 24.61 -19.78 -39.73
CA PHE A 169 25.69 -20.76 -39.92
C PHE A 169 26.33 -20.65 -41.31
N GLU A 170 25.52 -20.48 -42.36
CA GLU A 170 26.00 -20.31 -43.74
C GLU A 170 26.79 -19.02 -43.91
N LEU A 171 26.28 -17.89 -43.42
CA LEU A 171 26.95 -16.59 -43.47
C LEU A 171 28.25 -16.59 -42.66
N TYR A 172 28.27 -17.19 -41.48
CA TYR A 172 29.48 -17.29 -40.67
C TYR A 172 30.53 -18.20 -41.34
N SER A 173 30.10 -19.31 -41.94
CA SER A 173 30.99 -20.20 -42.70
C SER A 173 31.56 -19.50 -43.94
N ALA A 174 30.75 -18.69 -44.63
CA ALA A 174 31.21 -17.85 -45.74
C ALA A 174 32.20 -16.78 -45.27
N ALA A 175 31.98 -16.17 -44.10
CA ALA A 175 32.92 -15.22 -43.51
C ALA A 175 34.27 -15.87 -43.18
N ILE A 176 34.28 -17.10 -42.66
CA ILE A 176 35.52 -17.87 -42.39
C ILE A 176 36.29 -18.13 -43.69
N ASP A 177 35.62 -18.65 -44.71
CA ASP A 177 36.24 -18.95 -46.02
C ASP A 177 36.80 -17.68 -46.67
N GLU A 178 36.02 -16.59 -46.68
CA GLU A 178 36.44 -15.33 -47.28
C GLU A 178 37.55 -14.63 -46.47
N THR A 179 37.56 -14.75 -45.14
CA THR A 179 38.67 -14.27 -44.30
C THR A 179 39.95 -15.07 -44.57
N GLY A 180 39.84 -16.38 -44.83
CA GLY A 180 40.97 -17.23 -45.22
C GLY A 180 41.55 -16.85 -46.57
N LYS A 181 40.70 -16.53 -47.56
CA LYS A 181 41.14 -16.01 -48.87
C LYS A 181 41.77 -14.63 -48.74
N LEU A 182 41.18 -13.74 -47.96
CA LEU A 182 41.75 -12.42 -47.67
C LEU A 182 43.13 -12.56 -47.03
N LEU A 183 43.29 -13.42 -46.02
CA LEU A 183 44.58 -13.65 -45.37
C LEU A 183 45.67 -14.04 -46.40
N LYS A 184 45.34 -14.99 -47.29
CA LYS A 184 46.25 -15.42 -48.35
C LYS A 184 46.59 -14.28 -49.33
N ALA A 185 45.58 -13.50 -49.75
CA ALA A 185 45.78 -12.35 -50.63
C ALA A 185 46.62 -11.24 -49.97
N VAL A 186 46.49 -11.03 -48.65
CA VAL A 186 47.30 -10.07 -47.89
C VAL A 186 48.74 -10.54 -47.75
N GLU A 187 48.98 -11.82 -47.51
CA GLU A 187 50.33 -12.40 -47.46
C GLU A 187 51.04 -12.28 -48.82
N GLU A 188 50.33 -12.57 -49.92
CA GLU A 188 50.86 -12.40 -51.28
C GLU A 188 51.12 -10.91 -51.61
N TYR A 189 50.24 -10.01 -51.16
CA TYR A 189 50.43 -8.57 -51.30
C TYR A 189 51.61 -8.05 -50.47
N ASP A 190 51.78 -8.49 -49.21
CA ASP A 190 52.90 -8.11 -48.35
C ASP A 190 54.25 -8.54 -48.95
N GLN A 191 54.32 -9.75 -49.48
CA GLN A 191 55.49 -10.23 -50.22
C GLN A 191 55.75 -9.38 -51.48
N SER A 192 54.70 -8.97 -52.21
CA SER A 192 54.81 -8.13 -53.40
C SER A 192 55.33 -6.71 -53.12
N ILE A 193 55.09 -6.16 -51.93
CA ILE A 193 55.60 -4.82 -51.51
C ILE A 193 57.13 -4.80 -51.47
N THR A 194 57.76 -5.95 -51.27
CA THR A 194 59.23 -6.12 -51.25
C THR A 194 59.83 -6.43 -52.63
N GLY A 195 59.02 -6.90 -53.59
CA GLY A 195 59.42 -7.29 -54.96
C GLY A 195 59.37 -6.14 -55.98
N VAL A 196 59.86 -6.39 -57.20
CA VAL A 196 60.02 -5.35 -58.27
C VAL A 196 58.84 -5.29 -59.26
N PHE A 197 57.84 -6.19 -59.22
CA PHE A 197 56.71 -6.16 -60.17
C PHE A 197 55.36 -6.64 -59.59
N HIS A 198 54.26 -6.06 -60.10
CA HIS A 198 52.84 -6.44 -59.95
C HIS A 198 52.04 -6.02 -58.68
N THR A 199 52.26 -4.84 -58.10
CA THR A 199 51.49 -4.39 -56.90
C THR A 199 50.00 -4.08 -57.15
N SER A 200 49.59 -3.75 -58.40
CA SER A 200 48.19 -3.35 -58.71
C SER A 200 47.20 -4.51 -58.67
N THR A 201 47.58 -5.67 -59.21
CA THR A 201 46.69 -6.85 -59.32
C THR A 201 46.39 -7.45 -57.95
N TYR A 202 47.38 -7.50 -57.06
CA TYR A 202 47.19 -7.96 -55.68
C TYR A 202 46.36 -6.97 -54.85
N TYR A 203 46.46 -5.67 -55.13
CA TYR A 203 45.63 -4.66 -54.47
C TYR A 203 44.15 -4.76 -54.90
N ASP A 204 43.89 -5.02 -56.18
CA ASP A 204 42.53 -5.27 -56.69
C ASP A 204 41.91 -6.54 -56.07
N ASP A 205 42.72 -7.59 -55.88
CA ASP A 205 42.30 -8.85 -55.25
C ASP A 205 41.96 -8.67 -53.75
N LEU A 206 42.76 -7.87 -53.03
CA LEU A 206 42.44 -7.46 -51.66
C LEU A 206 41.12 -6.71 -51.57
N LYS A 207 40.89 -5.78 -52.50
CA LYS A 207 39.67 -4.97 -52.54
C LYS A 207 38.43 -5.82 -52.83
N LEU A 208 38.56 -6.83 -53.67
CA LEU A 208 37.50 -7.80 -53.96
C LEU A 208 37.09 -8.57 -52.70
N HIS A 209 38.05 -9.16 -51.98
CA HIS A 209 37.78 -9.92 -50.76
C HIS A 209 37.24 -9.04 -49.61
N LEU A 210 37.70 -7.80 -49.49
CA LEU A 210 37.13 -6.82 -48.55
C LEU A 210 35.66 -6.51 -48.90
N SER A 211 35.35 -6.29 -50.17
CA SER A 211 33.97 -6.02 -50.62
C SER A 211 33.04 -7.20 -50.33
N ASN A 212 33.50 -8.43 -50.55
CA ASN A 212 32.73 -9.65 -50.25
C ASN A 212 32.49 -9.79 -48.74
N LEU A 213 33.49 -9.50 -47.91
CA LEU A 213 33.34 -9.52 -46.44
C LEU A 213 32.37 -8.44 -45.95
N ASP A 214 32.39 -7.25 -46.54
CA ASP A 214 31.45 -6.18 -46.21
C ASP A 214 30.01 -6.56 -46.60
N GLU A 215 29.79 -7.22 -47.74
CA GLU A 215 28.49 -7.75 -48.13
C GLU A 215 27.98 -8.85 -47.17
N ILE A 216 28.86 -9.76 -46.74
CA ILE A 216 28.52 -10.78 -45.74
C ILE A 216 28.14 -10.14 -44.40
N LYS A 217 28.87 -9.10 -43.97
CA LYS A 217 28.54 -8.36 -42.74
C LYS A 217 27.23 -7.60 -42.83
N GLU A 218 26.95 -6.98 -43.97
CA GLU A 218 25.69 -6.27 -44.19
C GLU A 218 24.52 -7.26 -44.14
N THR A 219 24.68 -8.43 -44.78
CA THR A 219 23.68 -9.50 -44.78
C THR A 219 23.50 -10.11 -43.39
N TRP A 220 24.58 -10.24 -42.62
CA TRP A 220 24.54 -10.67 -41.21
C TRP A 220 23.77 -9.67 -40.34
N GLN A 221 24.06 -8.37 -40.46
CA GLN A 221 23.38 -7.31 -39.70
C GLN A 221 21.88 -7.25 -40.02
N LYS A 222 21.47 -7.48 -41.27
CA LYS A 222 20.05 -7.50 -41.67
C LYS A 222 19.22 -8.53 -40.91
N GLN A 223 19.81 -9.64 -40.46
CA GLN A 223 19.14 -10.66 -39.66
C GLN A 223 18.62 -10.14 -38.30
N PHE A 224 19.13 -8.98 -37.84
CA PHE A 224 18.80 -8.41 -36.53
C PHE A 224 17.85 -7.19 -36.58
N TYR A 225 17.56 -6.64 -37.77
CA TYR A 225 16.80 -5.40 -37.92
C TYR A 225 15.28 -5.59 -38.15
N GLU A 226 14.82 -6.74 -38.65
CA GLU A 226 13.43 -6.92 -39.12
C GLU A 226 12.36 -6.95 -38.00
N GLU A 227 12.71 -7.16 -36.72
CA GLU A 227 11.72 -7.34 -35.64
C GLU A 227 11.36 -6.06 -34.86
N ASN A 228 12.08 -4.94 -35.00
CA ASN A 228 11.78 -3.71 -34.25
C ASN A 228 10.49 -2.99 -34.71
N ILE A 229 9.86 -3.45 -35.80
CA ILE A 229 8.68 -2.80 -36.39
C ILE A 229 7.36 -3.47 -35.93
N GLN A 230 7.39 -4.72 -35.48
CA GLN A 230 6.18 -5.45 -35.07
C GLN A 230 5.74 -5.25 -33.62
N SER A 231 6.64 -4.78 -32.73
CA SER A 231 6.34 -4.61 -31.30
C SER A 231 5.53 -3.37 -30.95
N VAL A 232 5.07 -2.59 -31.93
CA VAL A 232 4.30 -1.34 -31.70
C VAL A 232 2.79 -1.58 -31.73
N THR A 233 2.34 -2.75 -32.20
CA THR A 233 0.91 -3.02 -32.47
C THR A 233 0.13 -3.68 -31.33
N ASP A 234 0.79 -4.20 -30.29
CA ASP A 234 0.14 -4.88 -29.16
C ASP A 234 0.05 -4.00 -27.90
N GLN A 235 -0.31 -2.73 -28.05
CA GLN A 235 -0.72 -1.94 -26.88
C GLN A 235 -2.10 -2.44 -26.40
N ILE A 236 -2.11 -3.06 -25.21
CA ILE A 236 -3.32 -3.47 -24.49
C ILE A 236 -4.30 -2.28 -24.45
N ASN A 237 -5.49 -2.46 -25.04
CA ASN A 237 -6.52 -1.43 -25.11
C ASN A 237 -6.92 -0.98 -23.68
N ALA A 238 -7.16 0.31 -23.46
CA ALA A 238 -7.58 0.82 -22.14
C ALA A 238 -8.86 0.16 -21.60
N LEU A 239 -9.73 -0.34 -22.48
CA LEU A 239 -10.92 -1.11 -22.10
C LEU A 239 -10.56 -2.50 -21.54
N ASP A 240 -9.53 -3.14 -22.07
CA ASP A 240 -9.06 -4.43 -21.55
C ASP A 240 -8.41 -4.24 -20.17
N GLN A 241 -7.65 -3.15 -19.98
CA GLN A 241 -7.11 -2.77 -18.66
C GLN A 241 -8.22 -2.57 -17.60
N LEU A 242 -9.37 -2.02 -18.00
CA LEU A 242 -10.54 -1.89 -17.11
C LEU A 242 -11.14 -3.26 -16.77
N ASN A 243 -11.28 -4.14 -17.76
CA ASN A 243 -11.87 -5.47 -17.56
C ASN A 243 -10.98 -6.35 -16.67
N ASP A 244 -9.66 -6.17 -16.74
CA ASP A 244 -8.64 -6.82 -15.88
C ASP A 244 -8.59 -6.29 -14.44
N MET A 245 -9.30 -5.20 -14.12
CA MET A 245 -9.41 -4.75 -12.73
C MET A 245 -10.15 -5.81 -11.91
N VAL A 246 -9.73 -6.01 -10.66
CA VAL A 246 -10.41 -6.95 -9.75
C VAL A 246 -11.78 -6.39 -9.37
N GLY A 247 -12.84 -7.20 -9.50
CA GLY A 247 -14.18 -6.87 -9.00
C GLY A 247 -14.89 -5.75 -9.76
N MET A 248 -15.82 -5.06 -9.08
CA MET A 248 -16.56 -3.89 -9.59
C MET A 248 -17.36 -4.13 -10.88
N GLU A 249 -17.94 -5.32 -11.04
CA GLU A 249 -18.66 -5.71 -12.27
C GLU A 249 -19.74 -4.71 -12.71
N PHE A 250 -20.45 -4.10 -11.76
CA PHE A 250 -21.42 -3.06 -12.07
C PHE A 250 -20.77 -1.83 -12.74
N VAL A 251 -19.62 -1.37 -12.22
CA VAL A 251 -18.88 -0.23 -12.76
C VAL A 251 -18.31 -0.58 -14.14
N LYS A 252 -17.72 -1.77 -14.30
CA LYS A 252 -17.21 -2.25 -15.58
C LYS A 252 -18.29 -2.27 -16.65
N ASN A 253 -19.46 -2.85 -16.35
CA ASN A 253 -20.58 -2.89 -17.27
C ASN A 253 -21.02 -1.47 -17.66
N ARG A 254 -21.12 -0.57 -16.68
CA ARG A 254 -21.51 0.82 -16.92
C ARG A 254 -20.54 1.57 -17.83
N VAL A 255 -19.24 1.41 -17.61
CA VAL A 255 -18.20 2.04 -18.44
C VAL A 255 -18.14 1.39 -19.82
N ASN A 256 -18.33 0.08 -19.93
CA ASN A 256 -18.44 -0.62 -21.22
C ASN A 256 -19.65 -0.10 -22.05
N ASP A 257 -20.80 0.11 -21.42
CA ASP A 257 -21.96 0.71 -22.07
C ASP A 257 -21.66 2.14 -22.54
N PHE A 258 -20.98 2.92 -21.69
CA PHE A 258 -20.55 4.27 -22.04
C PHE A 258 -19.57 4.28 -23.23
N TYR A 259 -18.58 3.37 -23.23
CA TYR A 259 -17.62 3.17 -24.32
C TYR A 259 -18.32 2.85 -25.65
N ARG A 260 -19.25 1.87 -25.63
CA ARG A 260 -20.04 1.48 -26.81
C ARG A 260 -20.86 2.65 -27.35
N PHE A 261 -21.42 3.45 -26.46
CA PHE A 261 -22.19 4.64 -26.82
C PHE A 261 -21.31 5.73 -27.46
N LEU A 262 -20.14 6.04 -26.88
CA LEU A 262 -19.19 7.00 -27.46
C LEU A 262 -18.71 6.54 -28.85
N LYS A 263 -18.39 5.25 -29.00
CA LYS A 263 -18.02 4.65 -30.29
C LYS A 263 -19.14 4.76 -31.33
N TYR A 264 -20.39 4.54 -30.90
CA TYR A 264 -21.57 4.74 -31.75
C TYR A 264 -21.75 6.21 -32.17
N GLN A 265 -21.58 7.16 -31.25
CA GLN A 265 -21.65 8.59 -31.57
C GLN A 265 -20.56 9.03 -32.53
N LYS A 266 -19.31 8.61 -32.31
CA LYS A 266 -18.18 8.89 -33.22
C LYS A 266 -18.51 8.43 -34.64
N LYS A 267 -18.94 7.19 -34.79
CA LYS A 267 -19.33 6.63 -36.09
C LYS A 267 -20.46 7.44 -36.75
N ARG A 268 -21.42 7.95 -35.99
CA ARG A 268 -22.48 8.81 -36.52
C ARG A 268 -21.96 10.18 -36.96
N LYS A 269 -21.01 10.76 -36.22
CA LYS A 269 -20.35 12.02 -36.58
C LYS A 269 -19.51 11.85 -37.85
N ASP A 270 -18.77 10.75 -37.96
CA ASP A 270 -18.00 10.40 -39.16
C ASP A 270 -18.90 10.21 -40.39
N LEU A 271 -20.12 9.71 -40.18
CA LEU A 271 -21.16 9.58 -41.21
C LEU A 271 -21.95 10.88 -41.49
N GLY A 272 -21.60 11.99 -40.83
CA GLY A 272 -22.18 13.32 -41.09
C GLY A 272 -23.56 13.59 -40.47
N PHE A 273 -24.02 12.77 -39.51
CA PHE A 273 -25.27 13.05 -38.79
C PHE A 273 -25.10 14.25 -37.85
N GLN A 274 -26.07 15.19 -37.88
CA GLN A 274 -26.12 16.30 -36.93
C GLN A 274 -26.66 15.83 -35.58
N MET A 275 -25.93 16.13 -34.51
CA MET A 275 -26.34 15.94 -33.11
C MET A 275 -26.74 17.30 -32.53
N GLN A 276 -27.88 17.40 -31.84
CA GLN A 276 -28.33 18.66 -31.22
C GLN A 276 -27.76 18.87 -29.82
N ASP A 277 -27.39 17.79 -29.13
CA ASP A 277 -26.81 17.84 -27.78
C ASP A 277 -25.49 17.06 -27.76
N ASP A 278 -24.37 17.75 -27.54
CA ASP A 278 -23.10 17.10 -27.22
C ASP A 278 -23.19 16.49 -25.81
N LEU A 279 -22.75 15.24 -25.66
CA LEU A 279 -22.79 14.55 -24.37
C LEU A 279 -21.81 15.21 -23.40
N SER A 280 -22.27 15.51 -22.18
CA SER A 280 -21.36 15.93 -21.11
C SER A 280 -20.40 14.78 -20.79
N LEU A 281 -19.10 15.04 -20.94
CA LEU A 281 -18.02 14.14 -20.53
C LEU A 281 -17.74 14.24 -19.02
N ASN A 282 -18.41 15.16 -18.33
CA ASN A 282 -18.18 15.41 -16.93
C ASN A 282 -18.79 14.29 -16.07
N MET A 283 -18.02 13.80 -15.11
CA MET A 283 -18.35 12.61 -14.32
C MET A 283 -18.20 12.86 -12.82
N ILE A 284 -19.01 12.17 -12.01
CA ILE A 284 -18.84 12.14 -10.56
C ILE A 284 -18.53 10.70 -10.14
N LEU A 285 -17.41 10.51 -9.45
CA LEU A 285 -16.98 9.23 -8.87
C LEU A 285 -17.16 9.27 -7.35
N THR A 286 -18.06 8.46 -6.82
CA THR A 286 -18.27 8.36 -5.37
C THR A 286 -17.76 7.02 -4.84
N GLY A 287 -17.25 7.00 -3.63
CA GLY A 287 -16.84 5.78 -2.95
C GLY A 287 -15.84 6.03 -1.83
N ASN A 288 -15.61 5.03 -1.00
CA ASN A 288 -14.68 5.09 0.12
C ASN A 288 -13.21 5.20 -0.32
N PRO A 289 -12.26 5.46 0.60
CA PRO A 289 -10.85 5.54 0.24
C PRO A 289 -10.37 4.20 -0.33
N GLY A 290 -9.51 4.24 -1.34
CA GLY A 290 -8.93 3.03 -1.93
C GLY A 290 -9.90 2.15 -2.74
N THR A 291 -11.10 2.63 -3.09
CA THR A 291 -12.00 1.92 -4.03
C THR A 291 -11.54 2.02 -5.49
N GLY A 292 -10.61 2.93 -5.82
CA GLY A 292 -10.03 3.06 -7.16
C GLY A 292 -10.50 4.27 -7.98
N LYS A 293 -11.08 5.31 -7.34
CA LYS A 293 -11.57 6.54 -8.00
C LYS A 293 -10.53 7.17 -8.95
N THR A 294 -9.32 7.42 -8.47
CA THR A 294 -8.22 8.02 -9.25
C THR A 294 -7.79 7.09 -10.39
N THR A 295 -7.72 5.77 -10.14
CA THR A 295 -7.38 4.77 -11.16
C THR A 295 -8.41 4.76 -12.29
N LEU A 296 -9.70 4.78 -11.94
CA LEU A 296 -10.79 4.84 -12.92
C LEU A 296 -10.77 6.13 -13.75
N ALA A 297 -10.46 7.27 -13.13
CA ALA A 297 -10.34 8.55 -13.84
C ALA A 297 -9.23 8.50 -14.91
N ARG A 298 -8.07 7.92 -14.59
CA ARG A 298 -6.97 7.72 -15.55
C ARG A 298 -7.36 6.79 -16.70
N LEU A 299 -8.07 5.70 -16.41
CA LEU A 299 -8.57 4.79 -17.45
C LEU A 299 -9.59 5.48 -18.37
N LEU A 300 -10.51 6.27 -17.81
CA LEU A 300 -11.46 7.04 -18.60
C LEU A 300 -10.77 8.06 -19.52
N ALA A 301 -9.72 8.72 -19.05
CA ALA A 301 -8.93 9.65 -19.88
C ALA A 301 -8.27 8.93 -21.08
N LYS A 302 -7.67 7.77 -20.85
CA LYS A 302 -7.14 6.92 -21.94
C LYS A 302 -8.25 6.51 -22.93
N ILE A 303 -9.40 6.07 -22.42
CA ILE A 303 -10.55 5.72 -23.26
C ILE A 303 -11.01 6.91 -24.12
N TYR A 304 -11.08 8.12 -23.54
CA TYR A 304 -11.45 9.33 -24.28
C TYR A 304 -10.44 9.67 -25.37
N HIS A 305 -9.15 9.45 -25.11
CA HIS A 305 -8.08 9.64 -26.07
C HIS A 305 -8.13 8.62 -27.22
N GLU A 306 -8.21 7.33 -26.92
CA GLU A 306 -8.31 6.26 -27.93
C GLU A 306 -9.54 6.42 -28.83
N LEU A 307 -10.67 6.84 -28.26
CA LEU A 307 -11.87 7.14 -29.03
C LEU A 307 -11.77 8.48 -29.79
N GLY A 308 -10.72 9.27 -29.60
CA GLY A 308 -10.54 10.57 -30.25
C GLY A 308 -11.57 11.62 -29.81
N VAL A 309 -12.17 11.43 -28.64
CA VAL A 309 -13.08 12.40 -28.00
C VAL A 309 -12.25 13.54 -27.42
N LEU A 310 -11.10 13.22 -26.82
CA LEU A 310 -10.11 14.17 -26.32
C LEU A 310 -8.76 13.94 -27.00
N PRO A 311 -8.00 15.00 -27.31
CA PRO A 311 -6.70 14.88 -27.99
C PRO A 311 -5.57 14.35 -27.10
N ARG A 312 -5.70 14.33 -25.77
CA ARG A 312 -4.68 13.85 -24.81
C ARG A 312 -5.29 12.84 -23.84
N GLU A 313 -4.48 11.91 -23.37
CA GLU A 313 -4.82 10.93 -22.31
C GLU A 313 -4.44 11.40 -20.89
N GLU A 314 -3.87 12.60 -20.76
CA GLU A 314 -3.38 13.13 -19.49
C GLU A 314 -4.53 13.48 -18.51
N VAL A 315 -4.31 13.14 -17.24
CA VAL A 315 -5.17 13.56 -16.12
C VAL A 315 -4.41 14.57 -15.27
N ILE A 316 -4.99 15.76 -15.11
CA ILE A 316 -4.50 16.77 -14.17
C ILE A 316 -5.24 16.57 -12.85
N GLU A 317 -4.54 16.02 -11.86
CA GLU A 317 -5.09 15.78 -10.52
C GLU A 317 -4.92 17.03 -9.66
N THR A 318 -6.01 17.48 -9.05
CA THR A 318 -6.03 18.66 -8.17
C THR A 318 -6.87 18.43 -6.93
N ASP A 319 -6.58 19.21 -5.89
CA ASP A 319 -7.31 19.24 -4.63
C ASP A 319 -7.65 20.69 -4.24
N ARG A 320 -8.33 20.86 -3.11
CA ARG A 320 -8.69 22.19 -2.60
C ARG A 320 -7.48 23.12 -2.42
N SER A 321 -6.33 22.61 -1.97
CA SER A 321 -5.16 23.44 -1.66
C SER A 321 -4.56 24.09 -2.91
N GLN A 322 -4.70 23.43 -4.05
CA GLN A 322 -4.22 23.94 -5.34
C GLN A 322 -5.23 24.89 -5.99
N LEU A 323 -6.53 24.70 -5.75
CA LEU A 323 -7.59 25.49 -6.38
C LEU A 323 -7.91 26.77 -5.60
N VAL A 324 -7.89 26.73 -4.26
CA VAL A 324 -8.33 27.85 -3.42
C VAL A 324 -7.13 28.66 -2.92
N GLY A 325 -7.05 29.92 -3.33
CA GLY A 325 -6.01 30.86 -2.90
C GLY A 325 -6.27 31.44 -1.50
N SER A 326 -5.23 32.06 -0.94
CA SER A 326 -5.33 32.77 0.35
C SER A 326 -5.78 34.22 0.21
N PHE A 327 -5.82 34.73 -1.03
CA PHE A 327 -6.12 36.13 -1.36
C PHE A 327 -7.26 36.24 -2.38
N VAL A 328 -7.98 37.36 -2.36
CA VAL A 328 -9.05 37.71 -3.33
C VAL A 328 -8.49 37.76 -4.75
N GLY A 329 -9.16 37.09 -5.70
CA GLY A 329 -8.76 37.00 -7.12
C GLY A 329 -7.77 35.86 -7.43
N GLN A 330 -7.05 35.35 -6.43
CA GLN A 330 -6.06 34.28 -6.63
C GLN A 330 -6.73 32.93 -6.92
N THR A 331 -7.89 32.69 -6.32
CA THR A 331 -8.65 31.45 -6.52
C THR A 331 -9.11 31.30 -7.97
N GLU A 332 -9.61 32.38 -8.56
CA GLU A 332 -10.06 32.40 -9.96
C GLU A 332 -8.89 32.18 -10.93
N GLU A 333 -7.72 32.79 -10.64
CA GLU A 333 -6.49 32.60 -11.43
C GLU A 333 -5.94 31.16 -11.32
N ASN A 334 -5.95 30.58 -10.12
CA ASN A 334 -5.53 29.20 -9.89
C ASN A 334 -6.41 28.21 -10.67
N VAL A 335 -7.74 28.36 -10.57
CA VAL A 335 -8.69 27.51 -11.30
C VAL A 335 -8.48 27.65 -12.81
N ARG A 336 -8.30 28.87 -13.33
CA ARG A 336 -8.02 29.10 -14.76
C ARG A 336 -6.73 28.41 -15.18
N THR A 337 -5.64 28.57 -14.43
CA THR A 337 -4.34 27.97 -14.72
C THR A 337 -4.43 26.43 -14.79
N VAL A 338 -5.19 25.82 -13.87
CA VAL A 338 -5.42 24.38 -13.85
C VAL A 338 -6.26 23.92 -15.04
N VAL A 339 -7.30 24.67 -15.40
CA VAL A 339 -8.14 24.35 -16.56
C VAL A 339 -7.33 24.46 -17.85
N GLU A 340 -6.49 25.49 -18.00
CA GLU A 340 -5.62 25.67 -19.17
C GLU A 340 -4.67 24.49 -19.38
N ARG A 341 -4.12 23.94 -18.29
CA ARG A 341 -3.30 22.72 -18.34
C ARG A 341 -4.10 21.48 -18.70
N SER A 342 -5.38 21.43 -18.30
CA SER A 342 -6.29 20.32 -18.56
C SER A 342 -6.90 20.33 -19.97
N ILE A 343 -6.66 21.36 -20.79
CA ILE A 343 -7.23 21.45 -22.14
C ILE A 343 -6.80 20.24 -22.97
N GLY A 344 -7.80 19.59 -23.56
CA GLY A 344 -7.60 18.41 -24.38
C GLY A 344 -7.44 17.12 -23.58
N GLY A 345 -7.51 17.16 -22.25
CA GLY A 345 -7.45 16.01 -21.36
C GLY A 345 -8.54 16.07 -20.29
N VAL A 346 -8.26 15.46 -19.12
CA VAL A 346 -9.21 15.35 -18.01
C VAL A 346 -8.71 16.12 -16.79
N LEU A 347 -9.55 16.98 -16.23
CA LEU A 347 -9.36 17.60 -14.91
C LEU A 347 -9.99 16.70 -13.84
N PHE A 348 -9.18 16.14 -12.95
CA PHE A 348 -9.64 15.36 -11.81
C PHE A 348 -9.54 16.17 -10.53
N ILE A 349 -10.64 16.32 -9.81
CA ILE A 349 -10.71 17.02 -8.52
C ILE A 349 -11.03 15.98 -7.44
N ASP A 350 -10.06 15.64 -6.62
CA ASP A 350 -10.26 14.73 -5.48
C ASP A 350 -10.85 15.47 -4.28
N GLU A 351 -11.62 14.75 -3.47
CA GLU A 351 -12.37 15.28 -2.34
C GLU A 351 -13.10 16.61 -2.65
N ALA A 352 -13.81 16.66 -3.79
CA ALA A 352 -14.40 17.90 -4.31
C ALA A 352 -15.38 18.59 -3.34
N TYR A 353 -16.04 17.82 -2.47
CA TYR A 353 -16.90 18.34 -1.40
C TYR A 353 -16.14 19.30 -0.45
N SER A 354 -14.82 19.15 -0.33
CA SER A 354 -13.99 20.01 0.51
C SER A 354 -14.00 21.47 0.04
N LEU A 355 -14.30 21.76 -1.23
CA LEU A 355 -14.38 23.12 -1.79
C LEU A 355 -15.47 23.96 -1.10
N LYS A 356 -16.56 23.33 -0.62
CA LYS A 356 -17.64 24.01 0.10
C LYS A 356 -17.79 23.42 1.50
N ARG A 357 -17.33 24.15 2.51
CA ARG A 357 -17.57 23.82 3.93
C ARG A 357 -18.75 24.65 4.43
N GLU A 358 -19.82 24.00 4.88
CA GLU A 358 -20.95 24.69 5.51
C GLU A 358 -20.48 25.35 6.83
N GLY A 359 -20.76 26.64 7.01
CA GLY A 359 -20.64 27.30 8.32
C GLY A 359 -19.46 28.24 8.55
N GLN A 360 -18.56 28.48 7.59
CA GLN A 360 -17.60 29.58 7.66
C GLN A 360 -18.15 30.79 6.89
N THR A 361 -18.72 31.76 7.60
CA THR A 361 -19.30 33.01 7.08
C THR A 361 -18.28 33.98 6.44
N GLY A 362 -17.08 33.52 6.07
CA GLY A 362 -16.02 34.36 5.50
C GLY A 362 -15.20 33.73 4.36
N ASN A 363 -15.59 32.58 3.81
CA ASN A 363 -14.81 31.89 2.76
C ASN A 363 -15.54 31.84 1.40
N ASP A 364 -15.84 33.01 0.83
CA ASP A 364 -16.33 33.18 -0.55
C ASP A 364 -15.37 32.55 -1.59
N TYR A 365 -14.10 32.34 -1.24
CA TYR A 365 -13.09 31.76 -2.13
C TYR A 365 -13.43 30.36 -2.64
N GLY A 366 -13.99 29.49 -1.78
CA GLY A 366 -14.36 28.13 -2.19
C GLY A 366 -15.54 28.12 -3.17
N GLN A 367 -16.49 29.04 -2.98
CA GLN A 367 -17.62 29.21 -3.87
C GLN A 367 -17.19 29.87 -5.19
N ALA A 368 -16.29 30.86 -5.12
CA ALA A 368 -15.66 31.48 -6.29
C ALA A 368 -14.91 30.47 -7.17
N ALA A 369 -14.27 29.46 -6.56
CA ALA A 369 -13.63 28.37 -7.30
C ALA A 369 -14.66 27.55 -8.11
N ILE A 370 -15.79 27.21 -7.49
CA ILE A 370 -16.87 26.44 -8.12
C ILE A 370 -17.52 27.26 -9.24
N ASP A 371 -17.84 28.52 -8.97
CA ASP A 371 -18.49 29.41 -9.94
C ASP A 371 -17.58 29.66 -11.15
N THR A 372 -16.28 29.87 -10.91
CA THR A 372 -15.27 30.00 -11.96
C THR A 372 -15.16 28.70 -12.77
N LEU A 373 -15.11 27.54 -12.13
CA LEU A 373 -15.05 26.24 -12.81
C LEU A 373 -16.30 26.04 -13.69
N VAL A 374 -17.50 26.29 -13.17
CA VAL A 374 -18.76 26.18 -13.94
C VAL A 374 -18.79 27.15 -15.11
N SER A 375 -18.26 28.37 -14.93
CA SER A 375 -18.10 29.35 -16.00
C SER A 375 -17.17 28.84 -17.10
N LEU A 376 -15.99 28.32 -16.75
CA LEU A 376 -15.01 27.80 -17.71
C LEU A 376 -15.50 26.53 -18.44
N MET A 377 -16.31 25.69 -17.77
CA MET A 377 -16.92 24.51 -18.38
C MET A 377 -17.98 24.85 -19.44
N THR A 378 -18.56 26.05 -19.38
CA THR A 378 -19.67 26.48 -20.25
C THR A 378 -19.32 27.62 -21.20
N GLY A 379 -18.26 28.35 -20.90
CA GLY A 379 -17.77 29.45 -21.71
C GLY A 379 -17.34 28.98 -23.10
N SER A 380 -17.46 29.88 -24.09
CA SER A 380 -17.00 29.65 -25.46
C SER A 380 -15.49 29.42 -25.59
N GLU A 381 -14.72 29.81 -24.56
CA GLU A 381 -13.26 29.72 -24.51
C GLU A 381 -12.78 28.26 -24.36
N PHE A 382 -13.33 27.52 -23.40
CA PHE A 382 -12.88 26.18 -23.03
C PHE A 382 -13.98 25.10 -23.02
N GLY A 383 -15.26 25.49 -23.19
CA GLY A 383 -16.39 24.57 -23.16
C GLY A 383 -16.26 23.43 -24.16
N GLY A 384 -16.41 22.19 -23.67
CA GLY A 384 -16.32 20.97 -24.47
C GLY A 384 -14.91 20.57 -24.93
N ARG A 385 -13.86 21.30 -24.51
CA ARG A 385 -12.45 20.99 -24.87
C ARG A 385 -11.70 20.15 -23.84
N PHE A 386 -12.30 19.91 -22.68
CA PHE A 386 -11.76 19.10 -21.59
C PHE A 386 -12.94 18.45 -20.83
N ALA A 387 -12.65 17.39 -20.07
CA ALA A 387 -13.64 16.75 -19.21
C ALA A 387 -13.30 16.99 -17.73
N VAL A 388 -14.31 17.14 -16.87
CA VAL A 388 -14.14 17.27 -15.42
C VAL A 388 -14.63 16.02 -14.71
N ILE A 389 -13.79 15.42 -13.88
CA ILE A 389 -14.15 14.30 -13.00
C ILE A 389 -14.05 14.76 -11.55
N LEU A 390 -15.17 14.74 -10.83
CA LEU A 390 -15.22 15.04 -9.40
C LEU A 390 -15.22 13.75 -8.59
N ALA A 391 -14.36 13.64 -7.58
CA ALA A 391 -14.29 12.48 -6.70
C ALA A 391 -14.59 12.85 -5.24
N GLY A 392 -15.20 11.92 -4.50
CA GLY A 392 -15.42 12.09 -3.06
C GLY A 392 -16.25 10.98 -2.41
N TYR A 393 -16.61 11.19 -1.15
CA TYR A 393 -17.48 10.28 -0.41
C TYR A 393 -18.95 10.45 -0.79
N PRO A 394 -19.78 9.39 -0.76
CA PRO A 394 -21.15 9.45 -1.30
C PRO A 394 -22.04 10.51 -0.66
N GLU A 395 -22.09 10.58 0.67
CA GLU A 395 -22.99 11.48 1.42
C GLU A 395 -22.53 12.94 1.33
N GLU A 396 -21.22 13.16 1.43
CA GLU A 396 -20.58 14.46 1.34
C GLU A 396 -20.73 15.04 -0.08
N MET A 397 -20.55 14.21 -1.12
CA MET A 397 -20.77 14.62 -2.51
C MET A 397 -22.23 14.93 -2.82
N ARG A 398 -23.17 14.16 -2.25
CA ARG A 398 -24.60 14.44 -2.40
C ARG A 398 -24.94 15.83 -1.85
N THR A 399 -24.50 16.11 -0.62
CA THR A 399 -24.70 17.42 0.03
C THR A 399 -24.05 18.54 -0.78
N PHE A 400 -22.83 18.32 -1.27
CA PHE A 400 -22.08 19.27 -2.08
C PHE A 400 -22.78 19.65 -3.41
N LEU A 401 -23.37 18.66 -4.08
CA LEU A 401 -24.09 18.86 -5.35
C LEU A 401 -25.45 19.53 -5.15
N ASP A 402 -26.17 19.15 -4.10
CA ASP A 402 -27.48 19.75 -3.77
C ASP A 402 -27.32 21.22 -3.37
N ALA A 403 -26.19 21.58 -2.75
CA ALA A 403 -25.87 22.96 -2.40
C ALA A 403 -25.51 23.86 -3.60
N ASN A 404 -25.31 23.31 -4.81
CA ASN A 404 -24.89 24.06 -6.00
C ASN A 404 -25.67 23.61 -7.25
N PRO A 405 -26.88 24.15 -7.49
CA PRO A 405 -27.70 23.79 -8.65
C PRO A 405 -26.98 24.00 -10.00
N GLY A 406 -26.16 25.05 -10.10
CA GLY A 406 -25.35 25.34 -11.29
C GLY A 406 -24.38 24.22 -11.62
N LEU A 407 -23.62 23.75 -10.62
CA LEU A 407 -22.72 22.60 -10.75
C LEU A 407 -23.50 21.33 -11.08
N ARG A 408 -24.56 21.00 -10.33
CA ARG A 408 -25.39 19.80 -10.52
C ARG A 408 -25.94 19.68 -11.94
N SER A 409 -26.28 20.80 -12.59
CA SER A 409 -26.77 20.79 -13.97
C SER A 409 -25.72 20.37 -15.02
N ARG A 410 -24.42 20.46 -14.72
CA ARG A 410 -23.32 20.12 -15.64
C ARG A 410 -22.83 18.68 -15.52
N PHE A 411 -23.28 17.98 -14.49
CA PHE A 411 -23.00 16.57 -14.22
C PHE A 411 -24.31 15.76 -14.29
N PRO A 412 -24.62 15.16 -15.44
CA PRO A 412 -25.82 14.34 -15.59
C PRO A 412 -25.85 13.19 -14.58
N GLN A 413 -27.04 12.83 -14.10
CA GLN A 413 -27.22 11.67 -13.21
C GLN A 413 -26.73 10.37 -13.84
N SER A 414 -26.74 10.27 -15.17
CA SER A 414 -26.17 9.13 -15.90
C SER A 414 -24.66 8.97 -15.73
N ASN A 415 -23.95 10.04 -15.35
CA ASN A 415 -22.50 10.09 -15.18
C ASN A 415 -22.10 10.07 -13.70
N LEU A 416 -23.02 9.73 -12.79
CA LEU A 416 -22.71 9.41 -11.41
C LEU A 416 -22.34 7.93 -11.32
N ILE A 417 -21.08 7.63 -11.00
CA ILE A 417 -20.60 6.27 -10.77
C ILE A 417 -20.29 6.10 -9.29
N HIS A 418 -20.92 5.11 -8.67
CA HIS A 418 -20.63 4.70 -7.31
C HIS A 418 -19.73 3.47 -7.31
N LEU A 419 -18.57 3.58 -6.66
CA LEU A 419 -17.62 2.50 -6.47
C LEU A 419 -17.89 1.85 -5.10
N PRO A 420 -18.40 0.61 -5.07
CA PRO A 420 -18.63 -0.10 -3.82
C PRO A 420 -17.31 -0.46 -3.13
N ASN A 421 -17.39 -0.79 -1.84
CA ASN A 421 -16.28 -1.43 -1.14
C ASN A 421 -15.99 -2.81 -1.74
N TYR A 422 -14.72 -3.21 -1.75
CA TYR A 422 -14.34 -4.55 -2.18
C TYR A 422 -14.72 -5.59 -1.12
N SER A 423 -15.11 -6.78 -1.57
CA SER A 423 -15.24 -7.94 -0.69
C SER A 423 -13.86 -8.42 -0.22
N ASN A 424 -13.80 -9.20 0.86
CA ASN A 424 -12.52 -9.74 1.34
C ASN A 424 -11.86 -10.62 0.26
N GLU A 425 -12.64 -11.39 -0.51
CA GLU A 425 -12.12 -12.19 -1.62
C GLU A 425 -11.48 -11.31 -2.71
N GLU A 426 -12.09 -10.16 -3.03
CA GLU A 426 -11.53 -9.18 -3.95
C GLU A 426 -10.29 -8.50 -3.37
N LEU A 427 -10.27 -8.19 -2.08
CA LEU A 427 -9.11 -7.60 -1.39
C LEU A 427 -7.91 -8.56 -1.38
N ILE A 428 -8.12 -9.87 -1.21
CA ILE A 428 -7.05 -10.87 -1.32
C ILE A 428 -6.51 -10.93 -2.75
N LYS A 429 -7.36 -10.91 -3.78
CA LYS A 429 -6.92 -10.84 -5.18
C LYS A 429 -6.13 -9.56 -5.47
N ILE A 430 -6.51 -8.44 -4.86
CA ILE A 430 -5.73 -7.19 -4.92
C ILE A 430 -4.38 -7.37 -4.21
N ALA A 431 -4.32 -8.07 -3.09
CA ALA A 431 -3.07 -8.36 -2.39
C ALA A 431 -2.13 -9.22 -3.25
N GLU A 432 -2.66 -10.24 -3.91
CA GLU A 432 -1.92 -11.08 -4.88
C GLU A 432 -1.38 -10.23 -6.02
N LYS A 433 -2.21 -9.35 -6.62
CA LYS A 433 -1.77 -8.45 -7.69
C LYS A 433 -0.69 -7.47 -7.23
N VAL A 434 -0.87 -6.82 -6.09
CA VAL A 434 0.13 -5.88 -5.54
C VAL A 434 1.43 -6.61 -5.20
N SER A 435 1.37 -7.83 -4.69
CA SER A 435 2.57 -8.64 -4.42
C SER A 435 3.28 -8.99 -5.73
N ALA A 436 2.54 -9.46 -6.73
CA ALA A 436 3.08 -9.81 -8.04
C ALA A 436 3.70 -8.61 -8.78
N ASP A 437 3.09 -7.43 -8.69
CA ASP A 437 3.64 -6.17 -9.23
C ASP A 437 5.00 -5.81 -8.58
N ASN A 438 5.31 -6.36 -7.40
CA ASN A 438 6.58 -6.20 -6.70
C ASN A 438 7.46 -7.47 -6.75
N ASP A 439 7.18 -8.41 -7.66
CA ASP A 439 7.88 -9.70 -7.79
C ASP A 439 7.74 -10.65 -6.58
N TYR A 440 6.72 -10.47 -5.75
CA TYR A 440 6.40 -11.34 -4.62
C TYR A 440 5.18 -12.22 -4.87
N PHE A 441 5.14 -13.35 -4.18
CA PHE A 441 4.04 -14.30 -4.16
C PHE A 441 3.58 -14.54 -2.74
N LEU A 442 2.28 -14.73 -2.53
CA LEU A 442 1.68 -14.95 -1.21
C LEU A 442 1.48 -16.45 -0.96
N SER A 443 1.98 -16.97 0.16
CA SER A 443 1.59 -18.32 0.62
C SER A 443 0.09 -18.38 0.95
N ASP A 444 -0.50 -19.58 1.00
CA ASP A 444 -1.92 -19.70 1.36
C ASP A 444 -2.18 -19.29 2.82
N GLU A 445 -1.22 -19.53 3.72
CA GLU A 445 -1.24 -19.08 5.11
C GLU A 445 -1.12 -17.55 5.22
N ALA A 446 -0.32 -16.93 4.36
CA ALA A 446 -0.24 -15.47 4.27
C ALA A 446 -1.58 -14.84 3.91
N LYS A 447 -2.35 -15.44 2.98
CA LYS A 447 -3.69 -14.95 2.60
C LYS A 447 -4.66 -14.99 3.78
N ILE A 448 -4.58 -16.03 4.62
CA ILE A 448 -5.38 -16.15 5.85
C ILE A 448 -5.03 -15.01 6.82
N GLU A 449 -3.74 -14.75 7.04
CA GLU A 449 -3.30 -13.68 7.95
C GLU A 449 -3.66 -12.28 7.44
N ILE A 450 -3.53 -12.03 6.13
CA ILE A 450 -4.00 -10.79 5.51
C ILE A 450 -5.49 -10.60 5.79
N ASN A 451 -6.31 -11.64 5.66
CA ASN A 451 -7.74 -11.58 5.96
C ASN A 451 -8.00 -11.21 7.43
N HIS A 452 -7.27 -11.80 8.37
CA HIS A 452 -7.34 -11.42 9.79
C HIS A 452 -6.97 -9.95 10.03
N ARG A 453 -5.91 -9.46 9.37
CA ARG A 453 -5.49 -8.05 9.49
C ARG A 453 -6.53 -7.10 8.89
N LEU A 454 -7.13 -7.44 7.74
CA LEU A 454 -8.21 -6.67 7.13
C LEU A 454 -9.44 -6.56 8.05
N GLU A 455 -9.84 -7.64 8.72
CA GLU A 455 -10.96 -7.61 9.67
C GLU A 455 -10.69 -6.73 10.90
N ARG A 456 -9.44 -6.70 11.38
CA ARG A 456 -9.02 -5.81 12.48
C ARG A 456 -9.03 -4.34 12.06
N GLU A 457 -8.62 -4.05 10.83
CA GLU A 457 -8.56 -2.68 10.32
C GLU A 457 -9.95 -2.14 9.90
N ARG A 458 -10.87 -3.02 9.47
CA ARG A 458 -12.25 -2.68 9.08
C ARG A 458 -13.13 -2.39 10.29
N VAL A 459 -13.01 -1.18 10.83
CA VAL A 459 -13.70 -0.73 12.04
C VAL A 459 -14.98 0.06 11.74
N ASP A 460 -15.05 0.71 10.60
CA ASP A 460 -16.20 1.49 10.17
C ASP A 460 -16.39 1.43 8.64
N ASP A 461 -17.39 2.14 8.14
CA ASP A 461 -17.70 2.22 6.72
C ASP A 461 -16.66 3.02 5.91
N THR A 462 -15.68 3.68 6.54
CA THR A 462 -14.63 4.49 5.88
C THR A 462 -13.36 3.70 5.56
N PHE A 463 -13.45 2.36 5.60
CA PHE A 463 -12.34 1.44 5.35
C PHE A 463 -11.56 1.75 4.06
N GLY A 464 -10.23 1.67 4.15
CA GLY A 464 -9.29 2.08 3.10
C GLY A 464 -9.14 1.12 1.91
N ASN A 465 -9.88 0.01 1.87
CA ASN A 465 -9.97 -0.91 0.72
C ASN A 465 -8.59 -1.30 0.13
N ALA A 466 -8.38 -1.14 -1.19
CA ALA A 466 -7.14 -1.52 -1.86
C ALA A 466 -5.91 -0.75 -1.34
N ARG A 467 -6.11 0.45 -0.78
CA ARG A 467 -5.02 1.23 -0.16
C ARG A 467 -4.55 0.55 1.12
N THR A 468 -5.48 0.08 1.95
CA THR A 468 -5.16 -0.72 3.13
C THR A 468 -4.40 -1.99 2.75
N VAL A 469 -4.89 -2.75 1.77
CA VAL A 469 -4.22 -3.97 1.28
C VAL A 469 -2.80 -3.66 0.80
N ARG A 470 -2.61 -2.59 0.03
CA ARG A 470 -1.28 -2.18 -0.43
C ARG A 470 -0.34 -1.90 0.74
N ASN A 471 -0.80 -1.18 1.77
CA ASN A 471 0.01 -0.92 2.96
C ASN A 471 0.39 -2.22 3.67
N ILE A 472 -0.56 -3.14 3.86
CA ILE A 472 -0.31 -4.44 4.49
C ILE A 472 0.79 -5.23 3.74
N VAL A 473 0.73 -5.27 2.41
CA VAL A 473 1.73 -5.97 1.57
C VAL A 473 3.09 -5.28 1.64
N ILE A 474 3.14 -3.95 1.53
CA ILE A 474 4.41 -3.20 1.60
C ILE A 474 5.07 -3.35 2.97
N ASP A 475 4.28 -3.33 4.06
CA ASP A 475 4.79 -3.58 5.41
C ASP A 475 5.42 -4.98 5.53
N ALA A 476 4.79 -6.00 4.94
CA ALA A 476 5.29 -7.37 4.94
C ALA A 476 6.59 -7.50 4.13
N ILE A 477 6.66 -6.87 2.95
CA ILE A 477 7.89 -6.80 2.13
C ILE A 477 9.03 -6.15 2.92
N PHE A 478 8.76 -5.03 3.59
CA PHE A 478 9.72 -4.34 4.43
C PHE A 478 10.21 -5.24 5.57
N LYS A 479 9.28 -5.90 6.27
CA LYS A 479 9.59 -6.83 7.37
C LYS A 479 10.49 -7.97 6.90
N LYS A 480 10.14 -8.61 5.78
CA LYS A 480 10.94 -9.67 5.17
C LYS A 480 12.34 -9.20 4.81
N GLY A 481 12.46 -8.03 4.18
CA GLY A 481 13.76 -7.44 3.81
C GLY A 481 14.62 -7.01 5.01
N SER A 482 14.02 -6.78 6.18
CA SER A 482 14.73 -6.42 7.41
C SER A 482 15.31 -7.62 8.17
N ASN A 483 14.89 -8.86 7.85
CA ASN A 483 15.40 -10.06 8.51
C ASN A 483 16.82 -10.41 8.02
N LYS A 484 17.75 -10.61 8.96
CA LYS A 484 19.20 -10.79 8.73
C LYS A 484 19.64 -12.18 8.25
N GLU A 485 18.72 -13.15 8.12
CA GLU A 485 19.05 -14.57 7.92
C GLU A 485 18.81 -15.10 6.50
N VAL A 486 18.67 -14.23 5.48
CA VAL A 486 18.46 -14.75 4.12
C VAL A 486 19.78 -15.28 3.56
N SER A 487 19.86 -16.60 3.35
CA SER A 487 21.02 -17.22 2.70
C SER A 487 21.08 -16.82 1.22
N ASP A 488 22.26 -16.47 0.72
CA ASP A 488 22.47 -16.01 -0.66
C ASP A 488 22.09 -17.06 -1.73
N ASP A 489 21.89 -18.33 -1.35
CA ASP A 489 21.79 -19.45 -2.29
C ASP A 489 20.36 -19.74 -2.79
N ASN A 490 19.31 -19.12 -2.21
CA ASN A 490 17.92 -19.43 -2.58
C ASN A 490 17.10 -18.22 -3.05
N ILE A 491 17.29 -17.84 -4.32
CA ILE A 491 16.52 -16.80 -5.04
C ILE A 491 15.00 -16.89 -4.79
N LEU A 492 14.46 -18.10 -4.63
CA LEU A 492 13.02 -18.34 -4.42
C LEU A 492 12.52 -17.85 -3.05
N GLU A 493 13.37 -17.91 -2.03
CA GLU A 493 13.04 -17.46 -0.68
C GLU A 493 12.83 -15.95 -0.63
N PHE A 494 13.53 -15.19 -1.48
CA PHE A 494 13.38 -13.74 -1.58
C PHE A 494 12.03 -13.30 -2.16
N MET A 495 11.30 -14.19 -2.85
CA MET A 495 10.05 -13.84 -3.54
C MET A 495 8.78 -14.35 -2.84
N LEU A 496 8.90 -15.24 -1.86
CA LEU A 496 7.73 -15.78 -1.16
C LEU A 496 7.45 -14.99 0.12
N LEU A 497 6.29 -14.34 0.24
CA LEU A 497 5.81 -13.77 1.49
C LEU A 497 5.00 -14.82 2.26
N ASN A 498 5.48 -15.17 3.45
CA ASN A 498 4.88 -16.16 4.35
C ASN A 498 3.99 -15.49 5.39
N GLN A 499 3.21 -16.28 6.12
CA GLN A 499 2.37 -15.79 7.23
C GLN A 499 3.14 -14.89 8.20
N GLU A 500 4.37 -15.26 8.56
CA GLU A 500 5.20 -14.54 9.53
C GLU A 500 5.50 -13.09 9.11
N ASP A 501 5.58 -12.84 7.80
CA ASP A 501 5.83 -11.50 7.24
C ASP A 501 4.63 -10.57 7.49
N PHE A 502 3.42 -11.11 7.61
CA PHE A 502 2.19 -10.35 7.85
C PHE A 502 1.82 -10.21 9.33
N LEU A 503 2.43 -11.01 10.21
CA LEU A 503 2.21 -10.91 11.64
C LEU A 503 2.62 -9.53 12.14
N ILE A 504 1.67 -8.84 12.77
CA ILE A 504 1.98 -7.65 13.57
C ILE A 504 2.78 -8.16 14.78
N ALA A 505 3.99 -7.63 15.00
CA ALA A 505 4.75 -7.95 16.18
C ALA A 505 3.83 -7.79 17.40
N LYS A 506 3.72 -8.85 18.23
CA LYS A 506 3.16 -8.65 19.56
C LYS A 506 4.04 -7.57 20.19
N GLU A 507 3.45 -6.42 20.49
CA GLU A 507 4.10 -5.44 21.37
C GLU A 507 4.65 -6.22 22.57
N GLU A 508 5.91 -5.94 22.93
CA GLU A 508 6.59 -6.52 24.10
C GLU A 508 5.57 -6.67 25.22
N VAL A 509 5.40 -7.88 25.76
CA VAL A 509 4.36 -8.28 26.73
C VAL A 509 3.86 -7.07 27.52
N GLU A 510 2.85 -6.37 26.96
CA GLU A 510 2.25 -5.26 27.68
C GLU A 510 1.62 -5.91 28.89
N GLU A 511 1.89 -5.34 30.07
CA GLU A 511 1.25 -5.71 31.33
C GLU A 511 -0.25 -5.93 31.05
N SER A 512 -0.76 -7.12 31.40
CA SER A 512 -2.12 -7.50 31.06
C SER A 512 -3.10 -6.46 31.59
N PRO A 513 -4.22 -6.15 30.91
CA PRO A 513 -5.21 -5.21 31.44
C PRO A 513 -5.73 -5.61 32.83
N TYR A 514 -5.68 -6.91 33.17
CA TYR A 514 -5.95 -7.39 34.53
C TYR A 514 -4.86 -7.02 35.54
N GLU A 515 -3.59 -7.11 35.16
CA GLU A 515 -2.46 -6.71 36.01
C GLU A 515 -2.46 -5.19 36.22
N LYS A 516 -2.72 -4.41 35.16
CA LYS A 516 -2.92 -2.96 35.25
C LYS A 516 -4.07 -2.61 36.21
N LEU A 517 -5.17 -3.36 36.16
CA LEU A 517 -6.30 -3.17 37.07
C LEU A 517 -5.93 -3.48 38.52
N ASP A 518 -5.20 -4.57 38.75
CA ASP A 518 -4.82 -5.02 40.09
C ASP A 518 -3.84 -4.08 40.77
N ARG A 519 -2.96 -3.44 39.98
CA ARG A 519 -2.00 -2.45 40.46
C ARG A 519 -2.64 -1.14 40.91
N LEU A 520 -3.87 -0.83 40.50
CA LEU A 520 -4.55 0.36 41.00
C LEU A 520 -4.77 0.23 42.51
N ILE A 521 -4.43 1.27 43.26
CA ILE A 521 -4.62 1.29 44.72
C ILE A 521 -6.11 1.44 45.03
N GLY A 522 -6.61 0.69 46.01
CA GLY A 522 -8.01 0.69 46.42
C GLY A 522 -8.97 0.15 45.36
N LEU A 523 -10.18 0.72 45.29
CA LEU A 523 -11.24 0.40 44.30
C LEU A 523 -11.67 -1.08 44.28
N ASP A 524 -11.56 -1.81 45.38
CA ASP A 524 -11.77 -3.26 45.41
C ASP A 524 -13.17 -3.70 44.93
N GLU A 525 -14.22 -3.00 45.35
CA GLU A 525 -15.59 -3.28 44.92
C GLU A 525 -15.73 -3.11 43.39
N LEU A 526 -15.15 -2.05 42.85
CA LEU A 526 -15.16 -1.75 41.42
C LEU A 526 -14.36 -2.78 40.62
N LYS A 527 -13.19 -3.20 41.12
CA LYS A 527 -12.38 -4.26 40.51
C LYS A 527 -13.16 -5.58 40.46
N MET A 528 -13.85 -5.94 41.54
CA MET A 528 -14.71 -7.14 41.59
C MET A 528 -15.86 -7.06 40.59
N GLU A 529 -16.54 -5.91 40.49
CA GLU A 529 -17.65 -5.73 39.55
C GLU A 529 -17.19 -5.83 38.10
N MET A 530 -16.05 -5.20 37.74
CA MET A 530 -15.48 -5.32 36.40
C MET A 530 -15.07 -6.76 36.08
N ARG A 531 -14.41 -7.47 37.00
CA ARG A 531 -14.06 -8.89 36.81
C ARG A 531 -15.30 -9.75 36.57
N SER A 532 -16.38 -9.50 37.30
CA SER A 532 -17.66 -10.18 37.13
C SER A 532 -18.26 -9.91 35.74
N LEU A 533 -18.27 -8.65 35.31
CA LEU A 533 -18.75 -8.26 33.98
C LEU A 533 -17.94 -8.95 32.88
N ILE A 534 -16.62 -8.90 32.95
CA ILE A 534 -15.76 -9.51 31.94
C ILE A 534 -15.90 -11.05 31.92
N SER A 535 -16.02 -11.68 33.10
CA SER A 535 -16.27 -13.13 33.18
C SER A 535 -17.59 -13.52 32.54
N PHE A 536 -18.64 -12.70 32.75
CA PHE A 536 -19.92 -12.86 32.08
C PHE A 536 -19.76 -12.74 30.55
N VAL A 537 -19.09 -11.69 30.06
CA VAL A 537 -18.82 -11.50 28.61
C VAL A 537 -18.15 -12.71 28.00
N LYS A 538 -17.06 -13.20 28.60
CA LYS A 538 -16.32 -14.38 28.12
C LYS A 538 -17.21 -15.62 28.03
N MET A 539 -18.07 -15.84 29.03
CA MET A 539 -19.01 -16.95 29.02
C MET A 539 -20.04 -16.83 27.89
N GLN A 540 -20.53 -15.63 27.60
CA GLN A 540 -21.49 -15.40 26.52
C GLN A 540 -20.86 -15.63 25.14
N GLN A 541 -19.61 -15.25 24.94
CA GLN A 541 -18.87 -15.55 23.72
C GLN A 541 -18.66 -17.04 23.54
N TYR A 542 -18.20 -17.74 24.58
CA TYR A 542 -18.06 -19.18 24.57
C TYR A 542 -19.39 -19.88 24.19
N ARG A 543 -20.52 -19.40 24.72
CA ARG A 543 -21.85 -19.91 24.34
C ARG A 543 -22.14 -19.69 22.85
N SER A 544 -21.87 -18.50 22.34
CA SER A 544 -22.07 -18.15 20.93
C SER A 544 -21.21 -19.02 20.00
N GLU A 545 -19.93 -19.22 20.34
CA GLU A 545 -19.01 -20.10 19.59
C GLU A 545 -19.47 -21.57 19.58
N LYS A 546 -20.18 -22.01 20.62
CA LYS A 546 -20.80 -23.34 20.70
C LYS A 546 -22.20 -23.41 20.07
N GLY A 547 -22.65 -22.35 19.38
CA GLY A 547 -23.96 -22.29 18.75
C GLY A 547 -25.14 -22.19 19.71
N LEU A 548 -24.89 -21.88 21.00
CA LEU A 548 -25.93 -21.63 21.99
C LEU A 548 -26.35 -20.17 21.94
N SER A 549 -27.64 -19.88 22.12
CA SER A 549 -28.14 -18.51 22.14
C SER A 549 -27.50 -17.70 23.29
N PRO A 550 -26.75 -16.62 22.98
CA PRO A 550 -26.25 -15.71 24.00
C PRO A 550 -27.35 -14.74 24.43
N VAL A 551 -27.29 -14.32 25.69
CA VAL A 551 -28.05 -13.20 26.24
C VAL A 551 -27.38 -11.89 25.80
N PRO A 552 -28.15 -10.86 25.38
CA PRO A 552 -27.59 -9.55 25.03
C PRO A 552 -26.74 -8.97 26.16
N ILE A 553 -25.53 -8.52 25.81
CA ILE A 553 -24.59 -7.92 26.74
C ILE A 553 -24.76 -6.40 26.69
N GLN A 554 -24.95 -5.78 27.84
CA GLN A 554 -25.01 -4.32 27.98
C GLN A 554 -23.65 -3.82 28.51
N LEU A 555 -22.90 -3.14 27.64
CA LEU A 555 -21.55 -2.67 27.93
C LEU A 555 -21.47 -1.17 28.23
N HIS A 556 -22.48 -0.39 27.85
CA HIS A 556 -22.52 1.03 28.16
C HIS A 556 -22.60 1.25 29.67
N ALA A 557 -21.71 2.09 30.19
CA ALA A 557 -21.50 2.24 31.62
C ALA A 557 -21.51 3.70 32.08
N VAL A 558 -21.80 3.89 33.36
CA VAL A 558 -21.80 5.18 34.04
C VAL A 558 -20.77 5.11 35.15
N PHE A 559 -19.79 6.01 35.11
CA PHE A 559 -18.69 6.08 36.06
C PHE A 559 -18.94 7.26 36.98
N THR A 560 -19.27 7.00 38.24
CA THR A 560 -19.65 8.04 39.21
C THR A 560 -18.61 8.20 40.30
N GLY A 561 -18.26 9.43 40.66
CA GLY A 561 -17.34 9.71 41.77
C GLY A 561 -16.65 11.07 41.64
N ASN A 562 -15.95 11.49 42.68
CA ASN A 562 -15.31 12.81 42.73
C ASN A 562 -14.12 12.92 41.75
N PRO A 563 -13.68 14.14 41.39
CA PRO A 563 -12.47 14.33 40.59
C PRO A 563 -11.26 13.66 41.26
N GLY A 564 -10.38 13.08 40.43
CA GLY A 564 -9.16 12.45 40.91
C GLY A 564 -9.29 11.02 41.45
N THR A 565 -10.46 10.37 41.34
CA THR A 565 -10.68 8.97 41.77
C THR A 565 -10.28 7.90 40.73
N GLY A 566 -9.65 8.29 39.62
CA GLY A 566 -9.14 7.32 38.62
C GLY A 566 -10.11 6.90 37.51
N LYS A 567 -11.27 7.56 37.35
CA LYS A 567 -12.29 7.26 36.31
C LYS A 567 -11.71 7.08 34.90
N THR A 568 -10.92 8.03 34.42
CA THR A 568 -10.34 7.98 33.06
C THR A 568 -9.33 6.84 32.93
N THR A 569 -8.53 6.58 33.97
CA THR A 569 -7.57 5.47 34.02
C THR A 569 -8.27 4.13 33.92
N VAL A 570 -9.32 3.92 34.71
CA VAL A 570 -10.14 2.71 34.65
C VAL A 570 -10.88 2.58 33.32
N ALA A 571 -11.33 3.69 32.72
CA ALA A 571 -11.99 3.63 31.41
C ALA A 571 -11.05 3.15 30.30
N LYS A 572 -9.76 3.49 30.38
CA LYS A 572 -8.74 2.96 29.46
C LYS A 572 -8.58 1.45 29.64
N ILE A 573 -8.41 0.99 30.88
CA ILE A 573 -8.31 -0.44 31.20
C ILE A 573 -9.58 -1.19 30.78
N TYR A 574 -10.75 -0.59 30.96
CA TYR A 574 -12.03 -1.15 30.52
C TYR A 574 -12.09 -1.35 29.00
N ALA A 575 -11.58 -0.39 28.23
CA ALA A 575 -11.49 -0.50 26.77
C ALA A 575 -10.55 -1.65 26.35
N GLU A 576 -9.39 -1.78 27.02
CA GLU A 576 -8.43 -2.86 26.80
C GLU A 576 -9.03 -4.24 27.14
N LEU A 577 -9.68 -4.37 28.31
CA LEU A 577 -10.35 -5.61 28.74
C LEU A 577 -11.44 -6.06 27.75
N LEU A 578 -12.24 -5.14 27.23
CA LEU A 578 -13.28 -5.45 26.25
C LEU A 578 -12.71 -5.89 24.90
N LYS A 579 -11.56 -5.33 24.50
CA LYS A 579 -10.83 -5.77 23.30
C LYS A 579 -10.26 -7.17 23.47
N ASP A 580 -9.64 -7.47 24.61
CA ASP A 580 -9.11 -8.80 24.93
C ASP A 580 -10.20 -9.87 24.94
N CYS A 581 -11.42 -9.46 25.30
CA CYS A 581 -12.60 -10.28 25.22
C CYS A 581 -13.33 -10.13 23.90
N GLY A 582 -12.71 -9.69 22.80
CA GLY A 582 -13.31 -9.66 21.46
C GLY A 582 -14.61 -8.83 21.30
N MET A 583 -14.97 -8.00 22.28
CA MET A 583 -16.16 -7.13 22.21
C MET A 583 -15.86 -5.83 21.46
N LEU A 584 -14.59 -5.46 21.35
CA LEU A 584 -14.12 -4.26 20.67
C LEU A 584 -12.97 -4.63 19.73
N LYS A 585 -12.93 -4.04 18.53
CA LYS A 585 -11.90 -4.35 17.52
C LYS A 585 -10.52 -3.75 17.83
N ARG A 586 -10.46 -2.55 18.44
CA ARG A 586 -9.23 -1.78 18.69
C ARG A 586 -8.93 -1.57 20.18
N GLY A 587 -9.96 -1.40 21.01
CA GLY A 587 -9.82 -1.21 22.45
C GLY A 587 -9.21 0.12 22.88
N HIS A 588 -9.21 1.14 22.00
CA HIS A 588 -8.72 2.47 22.34
C HIS A 588 -9.77 3.28 23.10
N LEU A 589 -9.33 4.31 23.82
CA LEU A 589 -10.17 5.25 24.56
C LEU A 589 -10.17 6.61 23.86
N ILE A 590 -11.35 7.14 23.54
CA ILE A 590 -11.53 8.53 23.11
C ILE A 590 -12.18 9.30 24.26
N VAL A 591 -11.48 10.31 24.76
CA VAL A 591 -11.99 11.22 25.80
C VAL A 591 -12.65 12.43 25.14
N ALA A 592 -13.84 12.78 25.62
CA ALA A 592 -14.63 13.89 25.15
C ALA A 592 -15.26 14.66 26.31
N SER A 593 -15.49 15.95 26.09
CA SER A 593 -16.17 16.87 27.00
C SER A 593 -17.32 17.57 26.26
N ARG A 594 -18.14 18.37 26.94
CA ARG A 594 -19.20 19.18 26.27
C ARG A 594 -18.66 20.03 25.11
N ALA A 595 -17.45 20.58 25.24
CA ALA A 595 -16.84 21.43 24.20
C ALA A 595 -16.56 20.66 22.90
N ASP A 596 -16.33 19.35 22.99
CA ASP A 596 -16.12 18.49 21.82
C ASP A 596 -17.39 18.27 21.00
N PHE A 597 -18.57 18.39 21.62
CA PHE A 597 -19.85 18.14 20.98
C PHE A 597 -20.54 19.41 20.50
N VAL A 598 -20.51 20.48 21.32
CA VAL A 598 -21.26 21.70 21.03
C VAL A 598 -20.54 22.54 19.96
N ALA A 599 -21.28 22.97 18.94
CA ALA A 599 -20.84 23.94 17.95
C ALA A 599 -21.43 25.34 18.27
N GLY A 600 -20.84 26.41 17.72
CA GLY A 600 -21.32 27.78 17.96
C GLY A 600 -22.66 28.12 17.29
N TYR A 601 -23.18 27.25 16.41
CA TYR A 601 -24.36 27.50 15.58
C TYR A 601 -25.29 26.27 15.50
N VAL A 602 -26.61 26.51 15.40
CA VAL A 602 -27.68 25.49 15.33
C VAL A 602 -27.51 24.59 14.11
N GLY A 603 -27.63 23.26 14.29
CA GLY A 603 -27.59 22.25 13.22
C GLY A 603 -26.22 21.64 12.92
N GLN A 604 -25.13 22.12 13.53
CA GLN A 604 -23.77 21.54 13.35
C GLN A 604 -23.39 20.54 14.46
N THR A 605 -24.16 20.51 15.55
CA THR A 605 -23.86 19.73 16.75
C THR A 605 -24.02 18.23 16.51
N ALA A 606 -25.05 17.79 15.77
CA ALA A 606 -25.20 16.40 15.36
C ALA A 606 -24.01 15.90 14.53
N GLY A 607 -23.52 16.71 13.58
CA GLY A 607 -22.36 16.35 12.74
C GLY A 607 -21.08 16.20 13.54
N LYS A 608 -20.81 17.12 14.47
CA LYS A 608 -19.64 17.07 15.36
C LYS A 608 -19.71 15.86 16.30
N THR A 609 -20.90 15.56 16.83
CA THR A 609 -21.16 14.38 17.66
C THR A 609 -20.89 13.09 16.90
N LYS A 610 -21.43 12.95 15.68
CA LYS A 610 -21.16 11.79 14.82
C LYS A 610 -19.67 11.62 14.53
N LYS A 611 -18.94 12.71 14.27
CA LYS A 611 -17.50 12.66 14.04
C LYS A 611 -16.75 12.10 15.26
N LYS A 612 -17.05 12.60 16.47
CA LYS A 612 -16.43 12.13 17.71
C LYS A 612 -16.77 10.66 18.00
N ILE A 613 -17.98 10.21 17.66
CA ILE A 613 -18.39 8.81 17.77
C ILE A 613 -17.63 7.93 16.76
N LYS A 614 -17.47 8.39 15.51
CA LYS A 614 -16.67 7.68 14.49
C LYS A 614 -15.22 7.47 14.96
N GLU A 615 -14.61 8.47 15.59
CA GLU A 615 -13.27 8.35 16.18
C GLU A 615 -13.20 7.24 17.27
N ALA A 616 -14.31 6.98 17.96
CA ALA A 616 -14.42 5.98 19.03
C ALA A 616 -14.88 4.59 18.58
N LEU A 617 -15.27 4.40 17.31
CA LEU A 617 -15.67 3.08 16.79
C LEU A 617 -14.51 2.08 16.94
N GLY A 618 -14.82 0.86 17.37
CA GLY A 618 -13.83 -0.15 17.76
C GLY A 618 -13.25 0.04 19.15
N GLY A 619 -13.69 1.06 19.90
CA GLY A 619 -13.16 1.43 21.21
C GLY A 619 -14.24 1.93 22.17
N VAL A 620 -13.81 2.72 23.16
CA VAL A 620 -14.67 3.35 24.17
C VAL A 620 -14.71 4.86 23.96
N LEU A 621 -15.91 5.43 23.88
CA LEU A 621 -16.15 6.88 23.97
C LEU A 621 -16.41 7.25 25.43
N PHE A 622 -15.45 7.91 26.06
CA PHE A 622 -15.55 8.39 27.44
C PHE A 622 -15.94 9.87 27.46
N ILE A 623 -17.12 10.17 27.98
CA ILE A 623 -17.62 11.54 28.11
C ILE A 623 -17.43 11.98 29.56
N ASP A 624 -16.45 12.84 29.80
CA ASP A 624 -16.20 13.41 31.12
C ASP A 624 -17.17 14.56 31.43
N GLU A 625 -17.54 14.68 32.70
CA GLU A 625 -18.58 15.60 33.18
C GLU A 625 -19.84 15.59 32.30
N ALA A 626 -20.32 14.39 31.95
CA ALA A 626 -21.41 14.18 31.00
C ALA A 626 -22.72 14.88 31.39
N TYR A 627 -22.95 15.08 32.70
CA TYR A 627 -24.09 15.86 33.21
C TYR A 627 -24.09 17.29 32.67
N SER A 628 -22.94 17.83 32.26
CA SER A 628 -22.86 19.15 31.63
C SER A 628 -23.64 19.20 30.31
N LEU A 629 -23.87 18.07 29.62
CA LEU A 629 -24.73 18.03 28.42
C LEU A 629 -26.21 18.31 28.74
N PHE A 630 -26.60 18.13 30.00
CA PHE A 630 -27.91 18.47 30.53
C PHE A 630 -27.85 19.84 31.23
N SER A 631 -28.33 20.89 30.54
CA SER A 631 -28.51 22.22 31.14
C SER A 631 -29.96 22.69 31.01
N SER A 632 -30.58 23.03 32.15
CA SER A 632 -31.97 23.51 32.24
C SER A 632 -32.15 24.95 31.71
N THR A 633 -31.05 25.67 31.53
CA THR A 633 -31.00 27.07 31.10
C THR A 633 -30.14 27.14 29.84
N SER A 634 -30.78 27.37 28.68
CA SER A 634 -30.19 27.69 27.36
C SER A 634 -29.70 26.51 26.48
N GLY A 635 -30.54 26.14 25.48
CA GLY A 635 -30.10 25.66 24.15
C GLY A 635 -30.43 24.21 23.78
N ASP A 636 -31.13 24.02 22.65
CA ASP A 636 -31.45 22.71 22.02
C ASP A 636 -30.23 21.82 21.74
N PHE A 637 -29.02 22.38 21.79
CA PHE A 637 -27.76 21.71 21.48
C PHE A 637 -27.49 20.48 22.36
N GLY A 638 -27.68 20.56 23.68
CA GLY A 638 -27.41 19.43 24.58
C GLY A 638 -28.35 18.25 24.30
N LYS A 639 -29.61 18.54 24.01
CA LYS A 639 -30.60 17.54 23.61
C LYS A 639 -30.25 16.91 22.27
N GLU A 640 -29.82 17.71 21.29
CA GLU A 640 -29.36 17.23 19.98
C GLU A 640 -28.18 16.27 20.10
N VAL A 641 -27.21 16.55 21.00
CA VAL A 641 -26.09 15.63 21.30
C VAL A 641 -26.62 14.32 21.86
N ILE A 642 -27.50 14.37 22.86
CA ILE A 642 -28.05 13.17 23.52
C ILE A 642 -28.83 12.31 22.52
N ASP A 643 -29.71 12.92 21.72
CA ASP A 643 -30.52 12.21 20.73
C ASP A 643 -29.62 11.57 19.66
N THR A 644 -28.59 12.28 19.20
CA THR A 644 -27.59 11.74 18.25
C THR A 644 -26.79 10.59 18.88
N LEU A 645 -26.38 10.72 20.14
CA LEU A 645 -25.65 9.69 20.87
C LEU A 645 -26.48 8.40 20.99
N VAL A 646 -27.77 8.52 21.33
CA VAL A 646 -28.68 7.37 21.44
C VAL A 646 -28.89 6.69 20.09
N ASP A 647 -29.04 7.47 19.00
CA ASP A 647 -29.18 6.93 17.64
C ASP A 647 -27.93 6.15 17.22
N GLU A 648 -26.75 6.73 17.38
CA GLU A 648 -25.48 6.09 17.00
C GLU A 648 -25.11 4.89 17.90
N MET A 649 -25.43 4.92 19.20
CA MET A 649 -25.34 3.73 20.09
C MET A 649 -26.26 2.59 19.63
N THR A 650 -27.34 2.91 18.92
CA THR A 650 -28.24 1.89 18.34
C THR A 650 -27.61 1.26 17.10
N LYS A 651 -27.06 2.08 16.21
CA LYS A 651 -26.46 1.64 14.94
C LYS A 651 -25.16 0.87 15.14
N HIS A 652 -24.36 1.25 16.13
CA HIS A 652 -23.02 0.70 16.34
C HIS A 652 -22.88 -0.11 17.65
N ASN A 653 -23.98 -0.71 18.12
CA ASN A 653 -24.04 -1.45 19.38
C ASN A 653 -23.01 -2.59 19.53
N GLU A 654 -22.56 -3.18 18.42
CA GLU A 654 -21.58 -4.28 18.38
C GLU A 654 -20.12 -3.79 18.40
N ASN A 655 -19.86 -2.50 18.17
CA ASN A 655 -18.51 -1.99 17.96
C ASN A 655 -18.25 -0.63 18.63
N LEU A 656 -19.12 -0.18 19.53
CA LEU A 656 -18.98 1.07 20.27
C LEU A 656 -19.44 0.90 21.70
N VAL A 657 -18.60 1.31 22.65
CA VAL A 657 -19.00 1.42 24.06
C VAL A 657 -18.88 2.85 24.53
N VAL A 658 -20.01 3.45 24.92
CA VAL A 658 -20.03 4.77 25.56
C VAL A 658 -19.94 4.62 27.08
N VAL A 659 -19.06 5.40 27.70
CA VAL A 659 -18.94 5.57 29.16
C VAL A 659 -19.24 7.02 29.51
N LEU A 660 -20.22 7.26 30.37
CA LEU A 660 -20.53 8.60 30.88
C LEU A 660 -19.93 8.76 32.27
N ALA A 661 -19.17 9.83 32.50
CA ALA A 661 -18.57 10.11 33.80
C ALA A 661 -19.10 11.39 34.43
N GLY A 662 -19.25 11.39 35.77
CA GLY A 662 -19.72 12.56 36.51
C GLY A 662 -19.98 12.29 37.98
N TYR A 663 -20.68 13.22 38.62
CA TYR A 663 -21.12 13.08 40.01
C TYR A 663 -22.40 12.24 40.11
N PRO A 664 -22.58 11.42 41.16
CA PRO A 664 -23.68 10.46 41.25
C PRO A 664 -25.07 11.08 41.00
N HIS A 665 -25.40 12.16 41.70
CA HIS A 665 -26.73 12.79 41.64
C HIS A 665 -26.99 13.45 40.28
N GLU A 666 -26.00 14.16 39.74
CA GLU A 666 -26.07 14.84 38.45
C GLU A 666 -26.18 13.85 37.29
N MET A 667 -25.53 12.70 37.40
CA MET A 667 -25.64 11.62 36.42
C MET A 667 -27.01 10.95 36.45
N ASP A 668 -27.62 10.75 37.62
CA ASP A 668 -29.00 10.26 37.71
C ASP A 668 -29.98 11.22 37.02
N LEU A 669 -29.85 12.53 37.26
CA LEU A 669 -30.67 13.54 36.56
C LEU A 669 -30.50 13.51 35.04
N LEU A 670 -29.26 13.36 34.54
CA LEU A 670 -29.00 13.22 33.11
C LEU A 670 -29.68 11.98 32.53
N LEU A 671 -29.60 10.82 33.19
CA LEU A 671 -30.19 9.58 32.70
C LEU A 671 -31.72 9.64 32.72
N GLU A 672 -32.32 10.29 33.71
CA GLU A 672 -33.77 10.51 33.79
C GLU A 672 -34.28 11.49 32.72
N SER A 673 -33.42 12.37 32.22
CA SER A 673 -33.79 13.34 31.18
C SER A 673 -34.16 12.72 29.83
N ASN A 674 -33.66 11.51 29.52
CA ASN A 674 -33.92 10.83 28.25
C ASN A 674 -34.10 9.30 28.47
N PRO A 675 -35.29 8.74 28.19
CA PRO A 675 -35.55 7.30 28.31
C PRO A 675 -34.58 6.42 27.51
N GLY A 676 -34.08 6.93 26.37
CA GLY A 676 -33.07 6.28 25.54
C GLY A 676 -31.76 6.05 26.30
N LEU A 677 -31.28 7.04 27.05
CA LEU A 677 -30.11 6.89 27.91
C LEU A 677 -30.37 5.86 29.03
N ARG A 678 -31.46 6.01 29.79
CA ARG A 678 -31.79 5.09 30.90
C ARG A 678 -31.95 3.62 30.45
N SER A 679 -32.38 3.40 29.21
CA SER A 679 -32.51 2.06 28.65
C SER A 679 -31.17 1.41 28.28
N ARG A 680 -30.20 2.21 27.83
CA ARG A 680 -28.90 1.73 27.31
C ARG A 680 -27.82 1.65 28.39
N PHE A 681 -27.82 2.56 29.35
CA PHE A 681 -26.87 2.59 30.46
C PHE A 681 -27.39 1.78 31.65
N LYS A 682 -26.86 0.57 31.82
CA LYS A 682 -27.28 -0.38 32.87
C LYS A 682 -26.17 -0.78 33.83
N LYS A 683 -24.93 -0.36 33.56
CA LYS A 683 -23.76 -0.62 34.40
C LYS A 683 -23.34 0.68 35.09
N PHE A 684 -23.19 0.62 36.41
CA PHE A 684 -22.90 1.77 37.25
C PHE A 684 -21.69 1.41 38.09
N PHE A 685 -20.57 2.05 37.83
CA PHE A 685 -19.35 1.87 38.59
C PHE A 685 -19.17 3.08 39.51
N LEU A 686 -19.13 2.82 40.82
CA LEU A 686 -18.87 3.82 41.84
C LEU A 686 -17.37 3.89 42.12
N PHE A 687 -16.83 5.10 42.09
CA PHE A 687 -15.45 5.43 42.41
C PHE A 687 -15.45 6.18 43.74
N PRO A 688 -15.25 5.48 44.88
CA PRO A 688 -15.17 6.12 46.19
C PRO A 688 -13.97 7.06 46.28
N ASP A 689 -14.04 7.98 47.25
CA ASP A 689 -12.86 8.76 47.65
C ASP A 689 -11.82 7.83 48.28
N TYR A 690 -10.54 8.13 48.06
CA TYR A 690 -9.45 7.33 48.61
C TYR A 690 -9.31 7.58 50.11
N SER A 691 -8.98 6.53 50.87
CA SER A 691 -8.61 6.66 52.29
C SER A 691 -7.26 7.38 52.44
N SER A 692 -6.97 7.89 53.64
CA SER A 692 -5.67 8.52 53.94
C SER A 692 -4.50 7.57 53.64
N GLU A 693 -4.66 6.28 53.92
CA GLU A 693 -3.67 5.23 53.64
C GLU A 693 -3.51 5.02 52.13
N GLU A 694 -4.61 4.91 51.39
CA GLU A 694 -4.59 4.76 49.93
C GLU A 694 -3.96 5.98 49.24
N LEU A 695 -4.25 7.19 49.72
CA LEU A 695 -3.63 8.42 49.22
C LEU A 695 -2.12 8.44 49.48
N LEU A 696 -1.67 8.02 50.66
CA LEU A 696 -0.24 7.92 50.97
C LEU A 696 0.46 6.89 50.09
N GLU A 697 -0.20 5.76 49.81
CA GLU A 697 0.31 4.74 48.89
C GLU A 697 0.41 5.31 47.47
N ILE A 698 -0.60 6.05 47.00
CA ILE A 698 -0.57 6.73 45.70
C ILE A 698 0.59 7.72 45.64
N MET A 699 0.79 8.54 46.68
CA MET A 699 1.93 9.47 46.77
C MET A 699 3.27 8.72 46.70
N THR A 700 3.38 7.59 47.38
CA THR A 700 4.60 6.77 47.40
C THR A 700 4.91 6.21 46.02
N VAL A 701 3.92 5.56 45.38
CA VAL A 701 4.09 4.99 44.03
C VAL A 701 4.39 6.09 42.99
N TYR A 702 3.75 7.25 43.12
CA TYR A 702 4.01 8.38 42.22
C TYR A 702 5.44 8.92 42.39
N ALA A 703 5.91 9.11 43.62
CA ALA A 703 7.28 9.53 43.89
C ALA A 703 8.31 8.51 43.36
N GLU A 704 8.07 7.21 43.59
CA GLU A 704 8.96 6.13 43.12
C GLU A 704 9.08 6.08 41.60
N SER A 705 8.03 6.46 40.86
CA SER A 705 8.07 6.54 39.39
C SER A 705 9.08 7.57 38.87
N TYR A 706 9.46 8.55 39.70
CA TYR A 706 10.51 9.54 39.44
C TYR A 706 11.78 9.28 40.26
N GLN A 707 11.93 8.08 40.83
CA GLN A 707 13.07 7.67 41.67
C GLN A 707 13.18 8.41 43.01
N TYR A 708 12.10 9.04 43.47
CA TYR A 708 12.02 9.62 44.82
C TYR A 708 11.45 8.62 45.83
N GLN A 709 11.93 8.68 47.06
CA GLN A 709 11.45 7.89 48.19
C GLN A 709 11.05 8.82 49.34
N LEU A 710 9.88 8.61 49.92
CA LEU A 710 9.48 9.34 51.13
C LEU A 710 10.09 8.68 52.36
N SER A 711 10.74 9.48 53.21
CA SER A 711 11.21 9.04 54.53
C SER A 711 10.05 8.54 55.41
N SER A 712 10.35 7.63 56.34
CA SER A 712 9.34 7.06 57.25
C SER A 712 8.63 8.14 58.07
N GLU A 713 9.38 9.17 58.46
CA GLU A 713 8.91 10.33 59.21
C GLU A 713 8.00 11.22 58.35
N ALA A 714 8.36 11.45 57.08
CA ALA A 714 7.53 12.18 56.12
C ALA A 714 6.18 11.47 55.89
N LYS A 715 6.21 10.15 55.69
CA LYS A 715 5.01 9.31 55.56
C LYS A 715 4.10 9.43 56.79
N GLY A 716 4.68 9.35 57.99
CA GLY A 716 3.94 9.50 59.25
C GLY A 716 3.29 10.87 59.40
N LEU A 717 3.99 11.95 59.03
CA LEU A 717 3.43 13.31 59.07
C LEU A 717 2.27 13.47 58.10
N LEU A 718 2.43 13.04 56.84
CA LEU A 718 1.38 13.08 55.82
C LEU A 718 0.11 12.37 56.28
N LEU A 719 0.24 11.15 56.81
CA LEU A 719 -0.91 10.38 57.29
C LEU A 719 -1.62 11.10 58.45
N SER A 720 -0.85 11.56 59.45
CA SER A 720 -1.42 12.28 60.60
C SER A 720 -2.15 13.56 60.20
N LYS A 721 -1.69 14.23 59.14
CA LYS A 721 -2.30 15.45 58.63
C LYS A 721 -3.55 15.17 57.82
N MET A 722 -3.53 14.16 56.96
CA MET A 722 -4.70 13.73 56.18
C MET A 722 -5.86 13.24 57.06
N ASP A 723 -5.56 12.68 58.24
CA ASP A 723 -6.60 12.27 59.20
C ASP A 723 -7.20 13.44 60.00
N GLN A 724 -6.44 14.52 60.18
CA GLN A 724 -6.87 15.71 60.94
C GLN A 724 -7.62 16.73 60.08
N GLU A 725 -7.29 16.82 58.79
CA GLU A 725 -7.77 17.85 57.87
C GLU A 725 -8.43 17.20 56.65
N SER A 726 -9.63 17.63 56.27
CA SER A 726 -10.30 17.07 55.08
C SER A 726 -9.71 17.68 53.80
N PHE A 727 -8.73 17.01 53.19
CA PHE A 727 -8.18 17.42 51.89
C PHE A 727 -9.13 17.05 50.74
N LYS A 728 -9.37 18.00 49.82
CA LYS A 728 -10.21 17.79 48.62
C LYS A 728 -9.32 17.49 47.41
N GLY A 729 -9.66 16.48 46.62
CA GLY A 729 -9.05 16.26 45.29
C GLY A 729 -8.50 14.85 44.99
N ASN A 730 -8.58 13.91 45.94
CA ASN A 730 -8.21 12.49 45.75
C ASN A 730 -6.80 12.30 45.13
N GLY A 731 -6.64 11.41 44.14
CA GLY A 731 -5.35 11.16 43.50
C GLY A 731 -4.73 12.38 42.80
N ARG A 732 -5.54 13.35 42.36
CA ARG A 732 -5.01 14.64 41.85
C ARG A 732 -4.38 15.46 42.98
N PHE A 733 -4.97 15.43 44.18
CA PHE A 733 -4.36 16.04 45.35
C PHE A 733 -3.06 15.32 45.72
N ALA A 734 -3.05 13.99 45.75
CA ALA A 734 -1.86 13.19 46.05
C ALA A 734 -0.67 13.52 45.13
N THR A 735 -0.92 13.56 43.81
CA THR A 735 0.11 13.89 42.81
C THR A 735 0.62 15.32 42.96
N ASN A 736 -0.29 16.31 43.08
CA ASN A 736 0.09 17.70 43.31
C ASN A 736 0.89 17.88 44.61
N MET A 737 0.57 17.14 45.67
CA MET A 737 1.30 17.20 46.94
C MET A 737 2.74 16.72 46.76
N VAL A 738 2.95 15.62 46.01
CA VAL A 738 4.29 15.13 45.70
C VAL A 738 5.08 16.12 44.85
N ASP A 739 4.47 16.73 43.85
CA ASP A 739 5.13 17.75 43.03
C ASP A 739 5.60 18.94 43.89
N GLU A 740 4.77 19.37 44.85
CA GLU A 740 5.13 20.42 45.81
C GLU A 740 6.25 19.99 46.76
N MET A 741 6.26 18.73 47.22
CA MET A 741 7.36 18.19 48.03
C MET A 741 8.68 18.15 47.24
N ILE A 742 8.65 17.75 45.96
CA ILE A 742 9.84 17.74 45.08
C ILE A 742 10.37 19.17 44.88
N GLN A 743 9.49 20.16 44.67
CA GLN A 743 9.90 21.57 44.57
C GLN A 743 10.53 22.09 45.87
N ALA A 744 9.96 21.72 47.01
CA ALA A 744 10.48 22.09 48.32
C ALA A 744 11.87 21.49 48.58
N GLN A 745 12.06 20.21 48.23
CA GLN A 745 13.34 19.50 48.31
C GLN A 745 14.40 20.15 47.40
N ALA A 746 14.05 20.44 46.14
CA ALA A 746 14.95 21.11 45.22
C ALA A 746 15.41 22.47 45.75
N SER A 747 14.49 23.26 46.32
CA SER A 747 14.83 24.56 46.93
C SER A 747 15.76 24.39 48.14
N ARG A 748 15.47 23.40 49.00
CA ARG A 748 16.29 23.08 50.18
C ARG A 748 17.71 22.63 49.81
N LEU A 749 17.86 21.76 48.82
CA LEU A 749 19.16 21.22 48.42
C LEU A 749 20.02 22.23 47.63
N MET A 750 19.40 23.17 46.91
CA MET A 750 20.12 24.20 46.14
C MET A 750 20.56 25.41 46.97
N GLU A 751 20.04 25.58 48.20
CA GLU A 751 20.47 26.61 49.14
C GLU A 751 21.74 26.22 49.93
N VAL A 752 22.19 24.96 49.85
CA VAL A 752 23.37 24.46 50.58
C VAL A 752 24.62 24.52 49.67
N GLU A 753 25.53 25.46 49.93
CA GLU A 753 26.84 25.54 49.27
C GLU A 753 27.79 24.45 49.83
N ASP A 754 28.34 23.63 48.91
CA ASP A 754 29.39 22.62 49.07
C ASP A 754 29.09 21.28 49.80
N GLY A 755 29.42 20.17 49.11
CA GLY A 755 29.95 18.95 49.73
C GLY A 755 29.15 17.66 49.59
N GLU A 756 29.81 16.65 48.99
CA GLU A 756 29.54 15.19 48.98
C GLU A 756 28.36 14.67 49.83
N ASP A 757 27.15 14.67 49.25
CA ASP A 757 26.09 13.64 49.40
C ASP A 757 24.82 13.97 48.59
N LEU A 758 24.91 14.90 47.63
CA LEU A 758 23.74 15.45 46.92
C LEU A 758 22.94 14.36 46.18
N PHE A 759 23.63 13.31 45.73
CA PHE A 759 23.01 12.19 45.04
C PHE A 759 22.06 11.43 45.97
N GLU A 760 22.51 10.96 47.14
CA GLU A 760 21.65 10.22 48.07
C GLU A 760 20.51 11.10 48.61
N LYS A 761 20.80 12.37 48.92
CA LYS A 761 19.79 13.32 49.41
C LYS A 761 18.76 13.70 48.34
N SER A 762 19.14 13.73 47.06
CA SER A 762 18.20 14.02 45.98
C SER A 762 17.14 12.93 45.79
N LEU A 763 17.40 11.71 46.26
CA LEU A 763 16.46 10.60 46.18
C LEU A 763 15.41 10.61 47.30
N LEU A 764 15.59 11.39 48.37
CA LEU A 764 14.76 11.30 49.59
C LEU A 764 13.93 12.58 49.84
N LEU A 765 12.61 12.41 49.99
CA LEU A 765 11.71 13.46 50.46
C LEU A 765 11.58 13.41 51.99
N GLU A 766 11.94 14.52 52.65
CA GLU A 766 12.03 14.63 54.10
C GLU A 766 10.86 15.42 54.70
N VAL A 767 10.76 15.39 56.03
CA VAL A 767 9.70 16.08 56.80
C VAL A 767 9.64 17.58 56.50
N GLU A 768 10.79 18.22 56.29
CA GLU A 768 10.86 19.65 55.95
C GLU A 768 10.17 19.96 54.62
N ASP A 769 10.31 19.05 53.65
CA ASP A 769 9.73 19.18 52.30
C ASP A 769 8.21 19.03 52.38
N VAL A 770 7.72 18.07 53.18
CA VAL A 770 6.29 17.89 53.48
C VAL A 770 5.68 19.14 54.13
N ILE A 771 6.33 19.70 55.15
CA ILE A 771 5.81 20.88 55.87
C ILE A 771 5.71 22.08 54.91
N LYS A 772 6.72 22.30 54.07
CA LYS A 772 6.70 23.36 53.06
C LYS A 772 5.58 23.16 52.04
N ALA A 773 5.40 21.93 51.56
CA ALA A 773 4.33 21.59 50.60
C ALA A 773 2.93 21.81 51.20
N ILE A 774 2.68 21.33 52.42
CA ILE A 774 1.39 21.48 53.11
C ILE A 774 1.05 22.96 53.35
N ASN A 775 2.02 23.79 53.75
CA ASN A 775 1.77 25.21 54.00
C ASN A 775 1.43 26.02 52.74
N LYS A 776 1.72 25.48 51.55
CA LYS A 776 1.48 26.14 50.26
C LYS A 776 0.12 25.76 49.65
N MET A 777 -0.39 24.58 49.98
CA MET A 777 -1.74 24.10 49.59
C MET A 777 -2.82 24.68 50.51
#